data_AF-A0AAJ8DVY0-F1
#
_entry.id   AF-A0AAJ8DVY0-F1
#
_cell.length_a   1.000
_cell.length_b   1.000
_cell.length_c   1.000
_cell.angle_alpha   90.00
_cell.angle_beta   90.00
_cell.angle_gamma   90.00
#
_symmetry.space_group_name_H-M   'P 1'
#
loop_
_entity.id
_entity.type
_entity.pdbx_description
1 polymer ?
#
loop_
_entity_poly.entity_id
_entity_poly.type
_entity_poly.pdbx_seq_one_letter_code
_entity_poly.pdbx_strand_id
1 'polypeptide(L)'
;MACSLWKLHTFCWFLITLAQVHSTEGFSRAALPFGLVRRELSCEGYPIDLRCPGSDVIMIESANYGRTDDKICDADPFQMENINCYLPDAYKIMSQRCNNRTQCIVITGSDVFPDPCPGTYKYLEVQYECVPYIFLCPGTLKAVGDPSFLFEAEQQAGAWCKDPLQAGDKIYFMPWTPYRTDTLIEYSSLDDFQNARQTITYKLPHRVDGTGFVVYDGAVFFNKERTRNIVKFDLRTRIKSGEAIINNANYHDTSPYKWGGKTDIDLAVDENGLWVIYATEQNNGMMVISQLNPYTLRFEATWDTAYDKRSASNAFMVCGVLYVVRSTYEDNESEVSKSLIDYIYNTKQNRGEYVDIHFPNQYQYIAAVDYNPRDNQLYVWNNFYILRYNLEFGPPDPAHAPPLSEVTTSPQPQRTTTTTTTTTVHRGVANTTTTTGLKEGSRGAPKPPPVIPQTTSPPPLESFPLPERFCEATEQRDIMWPQTQRGMLVERPCPKGTRGTASYLCVLSTGRWHPKGPDLSNCTSHWVNQVAQKIRSGENAANLANELARHTKGPIFAGDVSSSVRLMEQLVDILDAQLQELRPSEKDSAGRSFNKLQKRERTCRAYMKAIVDTVNNLLRPEALKSWQDMNSTEQTHAATMLLDTLEEGAFVLADNLMEPAFVKVPADNIILDVYVLSTDGQVQDFKFPQSSQDGISIQLSANTVKLNSRNGVAKLVFVLYKNLGQFLSTENATIKMANEAYGRNVSVSVNSDIIAASINKESSRVFINDPVIFTLKHADMENYFNSNCSFWNYSERSMMGYWSTQGCKLLDSNKTHTTCSCSHLTNFAILMAHREISDTGPHGPVLTIITQVGIAVSLVCLSISIFTFCFFRGLQSDRNTIHKNLCINLFIAELIFLIGIDMIKPKIGCAIIAGILHFFFLASFSWMCLEGVQLYLMLVEVFESEYSRKKYYYVSGYLFPAIVVGVSAAVDYGSYGTDKACWLSVDNHFIWSFIGPVTFIIMLNLIFLVITMYKMVKHSTTLKPDSSRLENIKSWVMGAFALLCLLGLTWSFGLFFINEASIVMAYLFTIFNTFQGMFIFIFHCLLQKKVRKEYSKCFRHTYCCGGLPTESSHGSAKTSTTRTSARYSSGTQSRIRRMWNDTVRKQSESSFISGDINSTSTLNQVTYRETSMGVKLNFAYQICS
;
A
#
# COMPACT_ATOMS: atom_id res chain seq x y z
N MET A 1 -22.51 -6.52 41.68
CA MET A 1 -23.37 -5.53 40.96
C MET A 1 -23.21 -4.16 41.63
N ALA A 2 -23.92 -3.12 41.18
CA ALA A 2 -23.92 -1.76 41.77
C ALA A 2 -22.62 -0.91 41.70
N CYS A 3 -21.66 -1.24 40.82
CA CYS A 3 -20.50 -0.36 40.52
C CYS A 3 -20.33 -0.02 39.02
N SER A 4 -21.32 -0.35 38.18
CA SER A 4 -21.24 -0.20 36.72
C SER A 4 -21.77 1.15 36.19
N LEU A 5 -22.82 1.71 36.81
CA LEU A 5 -23.51 2.90 36.25
C LEU A 5 -22.65 4.18 36.34
N TRP A 6 -21.77 4.30 37.34
CA TRP A 6 -21.01 5.54 37.55
C TRP A 6 -19.87 5.76 36.55
N LYS A 7 -19.36 4.68 35.92
CA LYS A 7 -18.42 4.79 34.79
C LYS A 7 -19.11 5.27 33.50
N LEU A 8 -20.41 5.01 33.35
CA LEU A 8 -21.14 5.35 32.13
C LEU A 8 -21.40 6.87 32.04
N HIS A 9 -21.79 7.51 33.14
CA HIS A 9 -22.12 8.95 33.15
C HIS A 9 -20.91 9.86 32.88
N THR A 10 -19.74 9.56 33.44
CA THR A 10 -18.53 10.38 33.22
C THR A 10 -17.96 10.21 31.81
N PHE A 11 -17.99 8.99 31.26
CA PHE A 11 -17.60 8.72 29.87
C PHE A 11 -18.60 9.37 28.88
N CYS A 12 -19.90 9.29 29.18
CA CYS A 12 -20.95 9.93 28.38
C CYS A 12 -20.82 11.46 28.36
N TRP A 13 -20.52 12.12 29.48
CA TRP A 13 -20.28 13.58 29.49
C TRP A 13 -19.08 13.98 28.63
N PHE A 14 -17.99 13.21 28.67
CA PHE A 14 -16.79 13.48 27.84
C PHE A 14 -17.08 13.29 26.34
N LEU A 15 -17.87 12.27 25.99
CA LEU A 15 -18.37 12.06 24.62
C LEU A 15 -19.33 13.17 24.16
N ILE A 16 -20.24 13.64 25.02
CA ILE A 16 -21.16 14.74 24.69
C ILE A 16 -20.39 16.04 24.38
N THR A 17 -19.31 16.34 25.11
CA THR A 17 -18.46 17.50 24.80
C THR A 17 -17.67 17.38 23.50
N LEU A 18 -17.46 16.17 22.98
CA LEU A 18 -16.87 15.94 21.64
C LEU A 18 -17.93 15.93 20.53
N ALA A 19 -19.14 15.43 20.83
CA ALA A 19 -20.25 15.32 19.87
C ALA A 19 -20.80 16.67 19.37
N GLN A 20 -20.59 17.78 20.10
CA GLN A 20 -21.06 19.11 19.68
C GLN A 20 -20.21 19.79 18.58
N VAL A 21 -19.19 19.12 18.01
CA VAL A 21 -18.31 19.70 16.98
C VAL A 21 -18.40 18.99 15.61
N HIS A 22 -18.98 17.79 15.51
CA HIS A 22 -19.20 17.08 14.23
C HIS A 22 -20.51 16.27 14.25
N SER A 23 -21.48 16.61 13.40
CA SER A 23 -22.62 15.75 13.00
C SER A 23 -23.45 16.36 11.86
N THR A 24 -23.03 16.15 10.61
CA THR A 24 -23.91 16.16 9.42
C THR A 24 -23.38 15.20 8.37
N GLU A 25 -24.31 14.38 7.83
CA GLU A 25 -24.16 13.46 6.70
C GLU A 25 -23.22 12.26 6.86
N GLY A 26 -23.59 11.15 6.21
CA GLY A 26 -22.99 9.83 6.42
C GLY A 26 -22.14 9.40 5.24
N PHE A 27 -20.93 8.91 5.52
CA PHE A 27 -20.04 8.37 4.49
C PHE A 27 -20.56 7.04 3.95
N SER A 28 -21.15 7.08 2.75
CA SER A 28 -21.15 5.96 1.83
C SER A 28 -19.71 5.53 1.50
N ARG A 29 -19.56 4.29 1.02
CA ARG A 29 -18.28 3.64 0.70
C ARG A 29 -17.27 4.60 0.06
N ALA A 30 -16.14 4.82 0.72
CA ALA A 30 -15.00 5.50 0.11
C ALA A 30 -14.50 4.70 -1.10
N ALA A 31 -14.24 5.39 -2.22
CA ALA A 31 -13.51 4.81 -3.34
C ALA A 31 -12.07 4.48 -2.93
N LEU A 32 -11.47 3.46 -3.54
CA LEU A 32 -10.06 3.10 -3.34
C LEU A 32 -9.15 4.17 -4.00
N PRO A 33 -8.33 4.91 -3.25
CA PRO A 33 -7.47 5.95 -3.82
C PRO A 33 -6.05 5.43 -4.01
N PHE A 34 -5.75 4.92 -5.21
CA PHE A 34 -4.37 4.62 -5.66
C PHE A 34 -4.19 4.92 -7.15
N GLY A 35 -4.54 6.13 -7.58
CA GLY A 35 -3.83 6.72 -8.70
C GLY A 35 -2.37 6.92 -8.29
N LEU A 36 -1.43 6.52 -9.14
CA LEU A 36 -0.01 6.73 -8.89
C LEU A 36 0.37 8.08 -9.50
N VAL A 37 0.51 9.11 -8.66
CA VAL A 37 0.85 10.48 -9.09
C VAL A 37 2.10 10.48 -9.95
N ARG A 38 1.94 10.89 -11.21
CA ARG A 38 3.00 11.03 -12.22
C ARG A 38 3.45 12.48 -12.25
N ARG A 39 4.74 12.71 -12.48
CA ARG A 39 5.34 14.05 -12.63
C ARG A 39 6.08 14.10 -13.96
N GLU A 40 5.68 15.03 -14.83
CA GLU A 40 6.31 15.29 -16.12
C GLU A 40 6.82 16.72 -16.17
N LEU A 41 7.87 16.96 -16.96
CA LEU A 41 8.53 18.26 -17.03
C LEU A 41 9.06 18.54 -18.44
N SER A 42 8.82 19.75 -18.93
CA SER A 42 9.31 20.22 -20.24
C SER A 42 9.88 21.64 -20.14
N CYS A 43 11.01 21.88 -20.81
CA CYS A 43 11.64 23.20 -20.87
C CYS A 43 10.90 24.12 -21.86
N GLU A 44 11.04 25.44 -21.69
CA GLU A 44 10.52 26.45 -22.60
C GLU A 44 11.07 26.24 -24.03
N GLY A 45 10.15 26.13 -24.99
CA GLY A 45 10.40 25.74 -26.38
C GLY A 45 10.04 24.29 -26.74
N TYR A 46 9.81 23.41 -25.75
CA TYR A 46 9.58 21.97 -25.97
C TYR A 46 8.13 21.54 -25.63
N PRO A 47 7.58 20.49 -26.29
CA PRO A 47 6.28 19.94 -25.93
C PRO A 47 6.37 19.00 -24.71
N ILE A 48 5.37 19.08 -23.83
CA ILE A 48 5.09 18.06 -22.82
C ILE A 48 4.06 17.06 -23.37
N ASP A 49 4.21 15.77 -23.05
CA ASP A 49 3.36 14.69 -23.54
C ASP A 49 2.89 13.80 -22.36
N LEU A 50 1.68 14.05 -21.89
CA LEU A 50 1.04 13.36 -20.78
C LEU A 50 0.31 12.13 -21.30
N ARG A 51 0.51 10.96 -20.68
CA ARG A 51 -0.04 9.68 -21.16
C ARG A 51 -0.53 8.79 -20.03
N CYS A 52 -1.73 8.25 -20.18
CA CYS A 52 -2.32 7.26 -19.29
C CYS A 52 -2.45 5.88 -19.97
N PRO A 53 -2.43 4.78 -19.19
CA PRO A 53 -2.47 3.43 -19.73
C PRO A 53 -3.90 2.98 -20.04
N GLY A 54 -4.08 2.21 -21.12
CA GLY A 54 -5.39 1.65 -21.46
C GLY A 54 -6.46 2.72 -21.71
N SER A 55 -7.57 2.64 -20.97
CA SER A 55 -8.69 3.57 -21.00
C SER A 55 -8.63 4.69 -19.94
N ASP A 56 -7.62 4.69 -19.06
CA ASP A 56 -7.50 5.68 -18.00
C ASP A 56 -7.29 7.08 -18.58
N VAL A 57 -7.89 8.09 -17.95
CA VAL A 57 -7.76 9.48 -18.34
C VAL A 57 -6.91 10.29 -17.38
N ILE A 58 -6.22 11.27 -17.93
CA ILE A 58 -5.43 12.27 -17.20
C ILE A 58 -6.36 13.06 -16.27
N MET A 59 -5.91 13.24 -15.03
CA MET A 59 -6.44 14.18 -14.06
C MET A 59 -5.29 15.02 -13.53
N ILE A 60 -5.24 16.32 -13.88
CA ILE A 60 -4.20 17.23 -13.41
C ILE A 60 -4.41 17.54 -11.92
N GLU A 61 -3.42 17.20 -11.09
CA GLU A 61 -3.36 17.52 -9.66
C GLU A 61 -2.68 18.88 -9.43
N SER A 62 -1.56 19.15 -10.11
CA SER A 62 -0.93 20.46 -10.10
C SER A 62 -0.18 20.75 -11.40
N ALA A 63 -0.04 22.02 -11.77
CA ALA A 63 0.87 22.44 -12.82
C ALA A 63 1.41 23.85 -12.54
N ASN A 64 2.69 24.08 -12.86
CA ASN A 64 3.34 25.38 -12.76
C ASN A 64 4.22 25.62 -13.99
N TYR A 65 4.06 26.79 -14.61
CA TYR A 65 4.97 27.28 -15.65
C TYR A 65 5.81 28.41 -15.05
N GLY A 66 7.14 28.29 -15.07
CA GLY A 66 8.04 29.24 -14.43
C GLY A 66 9.41 28.64 -14.13
N ARG A 67 10.00 28.98 -12.98
CA ARG A 67 11.26 28.41 -12.48
C ARG A 67 11.25 28.40 -10.96
N THR A 68 11.48 27.22 -10.38
CA THR A 68 11.44 26.95 -8.93
C THR A 68 12.75 26.33 -8.39
N ASP A 69 13.71 26.11 -9.28
CA ASP A 69 14.97 25.37 -9.04
C ASP A 69 16.04 25.88 -10.01
N ASP A 70 17.30 25.91 -9.55
CA ASP A 70 18.48 26.46 -10.22
C ASP A 70 19.20 25.46 -11.14
N LYS A 71 18.74 24.20 -11.26
CA LYS A 71 19.41 23.10 -11.98
C LYS A 71 18.53 22.45 -13.05
N ILE A 72 17.21 22.63 -12.98
CA ILE A 72 16.27 22.14 -13.98
C ILE A 72 16.30 23.05 -15.22
N CYS A 73 16.35 22.46 -16.43
CA CYS A 73 16.45 23.17 -17.71
C CYS A 73 17.63 24.17 -17.73
N ASP A 74 18.83 23.61 -17.87
CA ASP A 74 20.13 24.30 -17.88
C ASP A 74 20.27 25.24 -19.10
N ALA A 75 20.84 26.42 -18.88
CA ALA A 75 20.85 27.56 -19.80
C ALA A 75 21.92 28.59 -19.40
N ASP A 76 21.80 29.86 -19.85
CA ASP A 76 22.66 30.93 -19.35
C ASP A 76 22.41 31.17 -17.84
N PRO A 77 23.45 31.22 -16.97
CA PRO A 77 23.26 31.39 -15.52
C PRO A 77 22.42 32.61 -15.11
N PHE A 78 22.52 33.71 -15.87
CA PHE A 78 21.71 34.93 -15.68
C PHE A 78 20.20 34.71 -15.88
N GLN A 79 19.82 33.67 -16.65
CA GLN A 79 18.41 33.29 -16.89
C GLN A 79 17.90 32.27 -15.86
N MET A 80 18.77 31.79 -14.95
CA MET A 80 18.49 30.72 -13.99
C MET A 80 18.48 31.22 -12.53
N GLU A 81 19.01 32.41 -12.26
CA GLU A 81 19.08 33.04 -10.92
C GLU A 81 17.70 33.23 -10.26
N ASN A 82 16.65 33.43 -11.05
CA ASN A 82 15.28 33.63 -10.55
C ASN A 82 14.54 32.30 -10.30
N ILE A 83 14.74 31.73 -9.12
CA ILE A 83 14.02 30.54 -8.61
C ILE A 83 12.66 30.85 -7.96
N ASN A 84 12.15 32.08 -8.07
CA ASN A 84 10.88 32.50 -7.47
C ASN A 84 9.80 32.80 -8.54
N CYS A 85 9.82 32.08 -9.66
CA CYS A 85 8.91 32.29 -10.77
C CYS A 85 7.82 31.21 -10.85
N TYR A 86 6.56 31.65 -10.71
CA TYR A 86 5.38 30.79 -10.66
C TYR A 86 4.22 31.36 -11.49
N LEU A 87 3.45 30.51 -12.15
CA LEU A 87 2.21 30.86 -12.84
C LEU A 87 1.04 30.00 -12.33
N PRO A 88 0.22 30.47 -11.37
CA PRO A 88 -0.89 29.71 -10.81
C PRO A 88 -1.96 29.29 -11.84
N ASP A 89 -2.13 30.06 -12.92
CA ASP A 89 -3.09 29.74 -13.98
C ASP A 89 -2.65 28.57 -14.89
N ALA A 90 -1.40 28.12 -14.81
CA ALA A 90 -0.93 26.92 -15.51
C ALA A 90 -1.77 25.68 -15.17
N TYR A 91 -2.19 25.54 -13.90
CA TYR A 91 -3.13 24.49 -13.47
C TYR A 91 -4.43 24.48 -14.27
N LYS A 92 -5.04 25.65 -14.49
CA LYS A 92 -6.30 25.79 -15.24
C LYS A 92 -6.09 25.46 -16.73
N ILE A 93 -5.01 25.98 -17.32
CA ILE A 93 -4.67 25.76 -18.73
C ILE A 93 -4.42 24.27 -19.00
N MET A 94 -3.66 23.59 -18.12
CA MET A 94 -3.41 22.15 -18.24
C MET A 94 -4.67 21.32 -18.00
N SER A 95 -5.46 21.65 -16.96
CA SER A 95 -6.73 20.94 -16.67
C SER A 95 -7.70 21.04 -17.86
N GLN A 96 -7.88 22.23 -18.43
CA GLN A 96 -8.78 22.44 -19.58
C GLN A 96 -8.32 21.74 -20.86
N ARG A 97 -7.01 21.59 -21.07
CA ARG A 97 -6.46 20.95 -22.27
C ARG A 97 -6.37 19.43 -22.14
N CYS A 98 -6.10 18.92 -20.94
CA CYS A 98 -5.67 17.54 -20.75
C CYS A 98 -6.59 16.64 -19.92
N ASN A 99 -7.44 17.19 -19.04
CA ASN A 99 -8.36 16.33 -18.28
C ASN A 99 -9.30 15.56 -19.22
N ASN A 100 -9.73 14.37 -18.80
CA ASN A 100 -10.62 13.47 -19.56
C ASN A 100 -10.05 12.98 -20.90
N ARG A 101 -8.72 13.01 -21.09
CA ARG A 101 -8.01 12.43 -22.24
C ARG A 101 -7.05 11.33 -21.80
N THR A 102 -6.90 10.29 -22.62
CA THR A 102 -5.87 9.24 -22.43
C THR A 102 -4.46 9.72 -22.77
N GLN A 103 -4.34 10.70 -23.69
CA GLN A 103 -3.10 11.40 -24.03
C GLN A 103 -3.35 12.90 -24.23
N CYS A 104 -2.40 13.74 -23.82
CA CYS A 104 -2.42 15.17 -24.05
C CYS A 104 -1.03 15.72 -24.36
N ILE A 105 -0.88 16.43 -25.48
CA ILE A 105 0.37 17.10 -25.87
C ILE A 105 0.15 18.61 -25.80
N VAL A 106 1.02 19.33 -25.08
CA VAL A 106 0.96 20.79 -24.93
C VAL A 106 2.34 21.40 -25.18
N ILE A 107 2.42 22.45 -26.00
CA ILE A 107 3.66 23.16 -26.28
C ILE A 107 3.99 24.08 -25.10
N THR A 108 5.20 23.94 -24.53
CA THR A 108 5.66 24.75 -23.40
C THR A 108 6.24 26.07 -23.90
N GLY A 109 5.42 27.11 -23.99
CA GLY A 109 5.87 28.42 -24.44
C GLY A 109 4.80 29.51 -24.36
N SER A 110 5.19 30.73 -24.70
CA SER A 110 4.41 31.95 -24.56
C SER A 110 3.11 32.00 -25.40
N ASP A 111 2.98 31.13 -26.40
CA ASP A 111 1.76 30.95 -27.21
C ASP A 111 0.64 30.22 -26.45
N VAL A 112 0.97 29.55 -25.33
CA VAL A 112 0.05 28.73 -24.53
C VAL A 112 -0.09 29.26 -23.11
N PHE A 113 1.01 29.73 -22.52
CA PHE A 113 1.06 30.25 -21.16
C PHE A 113 1.55 31.70 -21.18
N PRO A 114 0.87 32.67 -20.53
CA PRO A 114 1.40 34.02 -20.38
C PRO A 114 2.72 33.98 -19.59
N ASP A 115 3.72 34.79 -19.96
CA ASP A 115 5.04 34.76 -19.30
C ASP A 115 5.00 35.40 -17.90
N PRO A 116 5.22 34.63 -16.81
CA PRO A 116 5.28 35.15 -15.44
C PRO A 116 6.59 35.88 -15.09
N CYS A 117 7.69 35.67 -15.83
CA CYS A 117 9.01 36.19 -15.50
C CYS A 117 9.90 36.42 -16.74
N PRO A 118 9.64 37.49 -17.52
CA PRO A 118 10.40 37.82 -18.71
C PRO A 118 11.93 37.86 -18.46
N GLY A 119 12.69 37.19 -19.33
CA GLY A 119 14.15 37.07 -19.22
C GLY A 119 14.65 35.94 -18.31
N THR A 120 13.78 35.25 -17.58
CA THR A 120 14.08 33.96 -16.93
C THR A 120 13.76 32.83 -17.92
N TYR A 121 14.63 31.81 -18.03
CA TYR A 121 14.36 30.63 -18.87
C TYR A 121 13.50 29.63 -18.08
N LYS A 122 12.30 29.33 -18.60
CA LYS A 122 11.23 28.66 -17.85
C LYS A 122 11.13 27.16 -18.17
N TYR A 123 10.38 26.46 -17.34
CA TYR A 123 9.88 25.12 -17.59
C TYR A 123 8.43 24.99 -17.11
N LEU A 124 7.71 24.04 -17.70
CA LEU A 124 6.41 23.58 -17.26
C LEU A 124 6.62 22.28 -16.48
N GLU A 125 6.27 22.30 -15.19
CA GLU A 125 6.11 21.11 -14.37
C GLU A 125 4.63 20.77 -14.26
N VAL A 126 4.29 19.47 -14.38
CA VAL A 126 2.93 18.96 -14.25
C VAL A 126 2.93 17.70 -13.38
N GLN A 127 2.00 17.65 -12.42
CA GLN A 127 1.70 16.46 -11.64
C GLN A 127 0.26 16.02 -11.95
N TYR A 128 0.08 14.74 -12.28
CA TYR A 128 -1.20 14.20 -12.72
C TYR A 128 -1.40 12.76 -12.28
N GLU A 129 -2.65 12.37 -12.06
CA GLU A 129 -3.05 10.98 -11.94
C GLU A 129 -3.64 10.45 -13.25
N CYS A 130 -3.67 9.12 -13.35
CA CYS A 130 -4.45 8.41 -14.36
C CYS A 130 -5.59 7.71 -13.63
N VAL A 131 -6.82 8.13 -13.90
CA VAL A 131 -8.01 7.60 -13.26
C VAL A 131 -8.87 6.83 -14.28
N PRO A 132 -9.54 5.75 -13.88
CA PRO A 132 -10.57 5.14 -14.72
C PRO A 132 -11.63 6.16 -15.11
N TYR A 133 -12.13 6.09 -16.35
CA TYR A 133 -13.13 7.03 -16.84
C TYR A 133 -14.47 6.86 -16.11
N ILE A 134 -14.79 7.77 -15.19
CA ILE A 134 -16.05 7.77 -14.45
C ILE A 134 -17.14 8.39 -15.32
N PHE A 135 -18.09 7.57 -15.75
CA PHE A 135 -19.33 8.05 -16.36
C PHE A 135 -20.21 8.71 -15.30
N LEU A 136 -20.77 9.88 -15.63
CA LEU A 136 -21.70 10.63 -14.78
C LEU A 136 -23.09 10.57 -15.41
N CYS A 137 -24.10 10.23 -14.61
CA CYS A 137 -25.49 10.16 -15.07
C CYS A 137 -25.94 11.51 -15.66
N PRO A 138 -26.38 11.59 -16.93
CA PRO A 138 -26.81 12.84 -17.55
C PRO A 138 -28.17 13.33 -17.02
N GLY A 139 -28.99 12.44 -16.45
CA GLY A 139 -30.27 12.75 -15.83
C GLY A 139 -31.33 11.67 -16.09
N THR A 140 -32.59 11.97 -15.77
CA THR A 140 -33.72 11.08 -16.07
C THR A 140 -34.17 11.28 -17.52
N LEU A 141 -34.33 10.20 -18.30
CA LEU A 141 -34.76 10.29 -19.69
C LEU A 141 -36.16 10.91 -19.80
N LYS A 142 -36.33 11.89 -20.70
CA LYS A 142 -37.62 12.55 -21.00
C LYS A 142 -38.17 12.22 -22.38
N ALA A 143 -37.31 12.19 -23.39
CA ALA A 143 -37.69 11.94 -24.78
C ALA A 143 -36.55 11.32 -25.57
N VAL A 144 -36.91 10.51 -26.58
CA VAL A 144 -36.01 10.08 -27.64
C VAL A 144 -36.21 11.06 -28.81
N GLY A 145 -35.16 11.76 -29.21
CA GLY A 145 -35.19 12.74 -30.29
C GLY A 145 -35.13 12.11 -31.68
N ASP A 146 -34.94 12.93 -32.71
CA ASP A 146 -34.80 12.46 -34.10
C ASP A 146 -33.50 11.65 -34.35
N PRO A 147 -33.49 10.77 -35.38
CA PRO A 147 -32.31 9.98 -35.73
C PRO A 147 -31.19 10.86 -36.31
N SER A 148 -30.07 10.91 -35.59
CA SER A 148 -28.84 11.62 -35.96
C SER A 148 -27.99 10.91 -37.03
N PHE A 149 -28.32 9.65 -37.34
CA PHE A 149 -27.66 8.81 -38.33
C PHE A 149 -28.66 7.80 -38.89
N LEU A 150 -28.52 7.51 -40.19
CA LEU A 150 -29.31 6.55 -40.95
C LEU A 150 -28.38 5.85 -41.95
N PHE A 151 -28.45 4.52 -42.02
CA PHE A 151 -27.80 3.68 -43.04
C PHE A 151 -28.64 2.42 -43.28
N GLU A 152 -28.61 1.86 -44.48
CA GLU A 152 -29.36 0.64 -44.85
C GLU A 152 -28.40 -0.55 -44.95
N ALA A 153 -28.60 -1.57 -44.11
CA ALA A 153 -27.76 -2.77 -44.06
C ALA A 153 -28.38 -3.92 -44.87
N GLU A 154 -27.54 -4.82 -45.38
CA GLU A 154 -27.95 -6.00 -46.16
C GLU A 154 -28.83 -7.00 -45.38
N GLN A 155 -28.77 -6.99 -44.04
CA GLN A 155 -29.48 -7.93 -43.17
C GLN A 155 -30.63 -7.24 -42.44
N GLN A 156 -31.79 -7.90 -42.36
CA GLN A 156 -32.98 -7.33 -41.73
C GLN A 156 -32.79 -7.03 -40.23
N ALA A 157 -32.00 -7.86 -39.54
CA ALA A 157 -31.74 -7.80 -38.11
C ALA A 157 -30.25 -7.98 -37.81
N GLY A 158 -29.85 -7.48 -36.65
CA GLY A 158 -28.48 -7.46 -36.13
C GLY A 158 -28.42 -6.50 -34.94
N ALA A 159 -27.21 -6.18 -34.49
CA ALA A 159 -26.95 -5.08 -33.56
C ALA A 159 -25.62 -4.39 -33.89
N TRP A 160 -25.40 -3.22 -33.31
CA TRP A 160 -24.20 -2.43 -33.49
C TRP A 160 -23.96 -1.52 -32.29
N CYS A 161 -22.71 -1.34 -31.87
CA CYS A 161 -22.37 -0.50 -30.72
C CYS A 161 -20.96 0.11 -30.85
N LYS A 162 -20.66 1.10 -30.02
CA LYS A 162 -19.29 1.51 -29.68
C LYS A 162 -18.91 0.97 -28.31
N ASP A 163 -17.62 0.77 -28.06
CA ASP A 163 -17.09 0.52 -26.71
C ASP A 163 -17.02 1.84 -25.93
N PRO A 164 -17.79 2.03 -24.85
CA PRO A 164 -17.80 3.31 -24.13
C PRO A 164 -16.49 3.61 -23.40
N LEU A 165 -15.63 2.64 -23.10
CA LEU A 165 -14.34 2.92 -22.43
C LEU A 165 -13.25 3.36 -23.43
N GLN A 166 -13.34 2.97 -24.70
CA GLN A 166 -12.43 3.45 -25.74
C GLN A 166 -12.84 4.84 -26.25
N ALA A 167 -11.91 5.80 -26.21
CA ALA A 167 -12.12 7.16 -26.71
C ALA A 167 -11.97 7.32 -28.24
N GLY A 168 -12.21 6.25 -29.02
CA GLY A 168 -12.07 6.24 -30.48
C GLY A 168 -13.37 5.90 -31.18
N ASP A 169 -13.55 6.37 -32.42
CA ASP A 169 -14.77 6.21 -33.22
C ASP A 169 -15.02 4.79 -33.77
N LYS A 170 -14.42 3.78 -33.16
CA LYS A 170 -14.58 2.36 -33.53
C LYS A 170 -16.03 1.91 -33.38
N ILE A 171 -16.57 1.32 -34.44
CA ILE A 171 -17.91 0.72 -34.46
C ILE A 171 -17.77 -0.80 -34.54
N TYR A 172 -18.50 -1.49 -33.68
CA TYR A 172 -18.61 -2.94 -33.64
C TYR A 172 -19.99 -3.34 -34.17
N PHE A 173 -20.03 -4.23 -35.15
CA PHE A 173 -21.22 -4.56 -35.94
C PHE A 173 -21.39 -6.09 -36.05
N MET A 174 -22.57 -6.59 -35.70
CA MET A 174 -22.89 -8.02 -35.76
C MET A 174 -24.20 -8.26 -36.51
N PRO A 175 -24.16 -8.73 -37.77
CA PRO A 175 -25.36 -9.08 -38.50
C PRO A 175 -25.96 -10.39 -37.93
N TRP A 176 -27.27 -10.39 -37.70
CA TRP A 176 -27.98 -11.57 -37.20
C TRP A 176 -28.37 -12.49 -38.35
N THR A 177 -27.93 -13.74 -38.29
CA THR A 177 -28.25 -14.77 -39.27
C THR A 177 -28.67 -16.06 -38.53
N PRO A 178 -29.89 -16.59 -38.76
CA PRO A 178 -30.38 -17.77 -38.06
C PRO A 178 -29.39 -18.93 -38.06
N TYR A 179 -29.02 -19.38 -36.86
CA TYR A 179 -28.09 -20.49 -36.60
C TYR A 179 -26.68 -20.32 -37.23
N ARG A 180 -26.27 -19.10 -37.62
CA ARG A 180 -25.00 -18.85 -38.33
C ARG A 180 -24.18 -17.65 -37.85
N THR A 181 -24.70 -16.78 -36.98
CA THR A 181 -23.91 -15.67 -36.42
C THR A 181 -22.76 -16.17 -35.53
N ASP A 182 -21.53 -15.99 -36.01
CA ASP A 182 -20.28 -16.31 -35.31
C ASP A 182 -19.12 -15.33 -35.67
N THR A 183 -19.46 -14.14 -36.17
CA THR A 183 -18.50 -13.09 -36.57
C THR A 183 -18.92 -11.71 -36.08
N LEU A 184 -17.96 -10.94 -35.56
CA LEU A 184 -18.09 -9.51 -35.26
C LEU A 184 -17.20 -8.72 -36.23
N ILE A 185 -17.68 -7.60 -36.77
CA ILE A 185 -16.92 -6.72 -37.65
C ILE A 185 -16.58 -5.42 -36.91
N GLU A 186 -15.34 -4.95 -36.99
CA GLU A 186 -14.90 -3.64 -36.52
C GLU A 186 -14.64 -2.71 -37.70
N TYR A 187 -15.14 -1.48 -37.59
CA TYR A 187 -14.88 -0.35 -38.49
C TYR A 187 -14.20 0.78 -37.72
N SER A 188 -13.23 1.45 -38.35
CA SER A 188 -12.44 2.52 -37.75
C SER A 188 -13.20 3.84 -37.52
N SER A 189 -14.28 4.07 -38.26
CA SER A 189 -15.10 5.27 -38.16
C SER A 189 -16.52 5.04 -38.72
N LEU A 190 -17.42 6.00 -38.46
CA LEU A 190 -18.76 6.06 -39.04
C LEU A 190 -18.72 6.20 -40.58
N ASP A 191 -17.75 6.93 -41.11
CA ASP A 191 -17.55 7.09 -42.56
C ASP A 191 -17.04 5.79 -43.18
N ASP A 192 -16.13 5.07 -42.53
CA ASP A 192 -15.67 3.75 -42.97
C ASP A 192 -16.82 2.74 -42.97
N PHE A 193 -17.70 2.79 -41.97
CA PHE A 193 -18.91 1.95 -41.90
C PHE A 193 -19.84 2.21 -43.09
N GLN A 194 -20.21 3.47 -43.37
CA GLN A 194 -21.04 3.80 -44.54
C GLN A 194 -20.40 3.41 -45.88
N ASN A 195 -19.07 3.44 -45.97
CA ASN A 195 -18.32 3.03 -47.17
C ASN A 195 -17.97 1.52 -47.21
N ALA A 196 -18.52 0.70 -46.30
CA ALA A 196 -18.22 -0.72 -46.14
C ALA A 196 -16.71 -1.07 -45.96
N ARG A 197 -15.90 -0.10 -45.52
CA ARG A 197 -14.45 -0.22 -45.27
C ARG A 197 -14.17 -0.86 -43.91
N GLN A 198 -14.50 -2.14 -43.78
CA GLN A 198 -14.22 -2.96 -42.60
C GLN A 198 -12.72 -3.01 -42.27
N THR A 199 -12.37 -2.79 -41.00
CA THR A 199 -10.99 -2.74 -40.51
C THR A 199 -10.49 -4.12 -40.11
N ILE A 200 -11.32 -4.90 -39.42
CA ILE A 200 -11.02 -6.28 -39.03
C ILE A 200 -12.31 -7.09 -38.78
N THR A 201 -12.31 -8.34 -39.20
CA THR A 201 -13.35 -9.33 -38.84
C THR A 201 -12.84 -10.25 -37.73
N TYR A 202 -13.56 -10.31 -36.61
CA TYR A 202 -13.30 -11.24 -35.52
C TYR A 202 -14.16 -12.49 -35.69
N LYS A 203 -13.54 -13.67 -35.67
CA LYS A 203 -14.26 -14.96 -35.61
C LYS A 203 -14.48 -15.33 -34.14
N LEU A 204 -15.73 -15.48 -33.73
CA LEU A 204 -16.10 -15.81 -32.36
C LEU A 204 -15.88 -17.32 -32.09
N PRO A 205 -15.54 -17.72 -30.85
CA PRO A 205 -15.26 -19.12 -30.50
C PRO A 205 -16.53 -19.99 -30.41
N HIS A 206 -17.70 -19.35 -30.32
CA HIS A 206 -19.02 -19.97 -30.25
C HIS A 206 -19.99 -19.13 -31.09
N ARG A 207 -21.11 -19.73 -31.51
CA ARG A 207 -22.21 -19.00 -32.15
C ARG A 207 -22.98 -18.16 -31.14
N VAL A 208 -23.65 -17.13 -31.65
CA VAL A 208 -24.45 -16.17 -30.89
C VAL A 208 -25.94 -16.51 -31.00
N ASP A 209 -26.65 -16.48 -29.88
CA ASP A 209 -28.11 -16.39 -29.84
C ASP A 209 -28.52 -14.95 -29.52
N GLY A 210 -29.58 -14.46 -30.16
CA GLY A 210 -30.07 -13.09 -30.04
C GLY A 210 -29.24 -12.04 -30.78
N THR A 211 -29.67 -10.79 -30.65
CA THR A 211 -28.99 -9.58 -31.15
C THR A 211 -28.22 -8.84 -30.05
N GLY A 212 -28.58 -9.06 -28.77
CA GLY A 212 -28.03 -8.37 -27.60
C GLY A 212 -26.58 -8.70 -27.26
N PHE A 213 -25.63 -8.17 -28.03
CA PHE A 213 -24.20 -8.20 -27.71
C PHE A 213 -23.72 -6.79 -27.37
N VAL A 214 -22.73 -6.69 -26.48
CA VAL A 214 -22.08 -5.41 -26.16
C VAL A 214 -20.57 -5.54 -26.17
N VAL A 215 -19.88 -4.44 -26.44
CA VAL A 215 -18.42 -4.33 -26.27
C VAL A 215 -18.11 -3.38 -25.12
N TYR A 216 -17.28 -3.85 -24.19
CA TYR A 216 -16.89 -3.13 -22.98
C TYR A 216 -15.42 -3.41 -22.69
N ASP A 217 -14.60 -2.36 -22.63
CA ASP A 217 -13.16 -2.44 -22.31
C ASP A 217 -12.40 -3.45 -23.19
N GLY A 218 -12.54 -3.28 -24.51
CA GLY A 218 -11.87 -4.10 -25.52
C GLY A 218 -12.34 -5.56 -25.60
N ALA A 219 -13.40 -5.95 -24.89
CA ALA A 219 -13.96 -7.30 -24.91
C ALA A 219 -15.43 -7.29 -25.35
N VAL A 220 -15.80 -8.24 -26.22
CA VAL A 220 -17.21 -8.49 -26.57
C VAL A 220 -17.83 -9.49 -25.60
N PHE A 221 -19.05 -9.20 -25.18
CA PHE A 221 -19.92 -10.04 -24.36
C PHE A 221 -21.12 -10.44 -25.22
N PHE A 222 -21.45 -11.73 -25.27
CA PHE A 222 -22.55 -12.26 -26.07
C PHE A 222 -23.16 -13.53 -25.46
N ASN A 223 -24.43 -13.80 -25.73
CA ASN A 223 -25.06 -15.07 -25.35
C ASN A 223 -24.69 -16.20 -26.32
N LYS A 224 -24.25 -17.33 -25.78
CA LYS A 224 -23.74 -18.49 -26.52
C LYS A 224 -24.88 -19.43 -26.94
N GLU A 225 -24.89 -19.80 -28.23
CA GLU A 225 -25.96 -20.59 -28.84
C GLU A 225 -26.36 -21.83 -28.02
N ARG A 226 -27.68 -21.99 -27.79
CA ARG A 226 -28.31 -23.07 -27.01
C ARG A 226 -27.87 -23.14 -25.55
N THR A 227 -27.44 -22.03 -24.95
CA THR A 227 -27.10 -21.95 -23.53
C THR A 227 -27.57 -20.65 -22.87
N ARG A 228 -27.76 -20.66 -21.55
CA ARG A 228 -27.98 -19.45 -20.74
C ARG A 228 -26.67 -18.78 -20.28
N ASN A 229 -25.63 -18.88 -21.11
CA ASN A 229 -24.27 -18.49 -20.75
C ASN A 229 -23.84 -17.25 -21.53
N ILE A 230 -23.16 -16.32 -20.85
CA ILE A 230 -22.50 -15.16 -21.47
C ILE A 230 -21.03 -15.49 -21.67
N VAL A 231 -20.51 -15.31 -22.88
CA VAL A 231 -19.09 -15.50 -23.21
C VAL A 231 -18.40 -14.14 -23.27
N LYS A 232 -17.26 -14.00 -22.57
CA LYS A 232 -16.36 -12.85 -22.72
C LYS A 232 -15.21 -13.22 -23.67
N PHE A 233 -15.04 -12.44 -24.74
CA PHE A 233 -13.98 -12.60 -25.73
C PHE A 233 -13.22 -11.28 -25.89
N ASP A 234 -11.93 -11.28 -25.53
CA ASP A 234 -11.05 -10.12 -25.63
C ASP A 234 -10.66 -9.93 -27.11
N LEU A 235 -11.01 -8.77 -27.70
CA LEU A 235 -10.80 -8.45 -29.11
C LEU A 235 -9.33 -8.11 -29.41
N ARG A 236 -8.59 -7.61 -28.43
CA ARG A 236 -7.17 -7.26 -28.54
C ARG A 236 -6.30 -8.53 -28.51
N THR A 237 -6.58 -9.48 -27.62
CA THR A 237 -5.85 -10.76 -27.54
C THR A 237 -6.47 -11.88 -28.39
N ARG A 238 -7.69 -11.68 -28.90
CA ARG A 238 -8.45 -12.62 -29.74
C ARG A 238 -8.70 -13.99 -29.11
N ILE A 239 -8.81 -14.02 -27.78
CA ILE A 239 -9.09 -15.22 -27.01
C ILE A 239 -10.33 -15.05 -26.13
N LYS A 240 -11.00 -16.18 -25.87
CA LYS A 240 -12.05 -16.27 -24.86
C LYS A 240 -11.41 -16.08 -23.48
N SER A 241 -11.71 -14.97 -22.82
CA SER A 241 -11.20 -14.63 -21.48
C SER A 241 -12.12 -15.12 -20.35
N GLY A 242 -13.36 -15.51 -20.65
CA GLY A 242 -14.20 -16.23 -19.68
C GLY A 242 -15.60 -16.63 -20.19
N GLU A 243 -16.39 -17.23 -19.31
CA GLU A 243 -17.80 -17.58 -19.53
C GLU A 243 -18.55 -17.49 -18.18
N ALA A 244 -19.68 -16.80 -18.14
CA ALA A 244 -20.58 -16.71 -16.99
C ALA A 244 -21.86 -17.51 -17.27
N ILE A 245 -22.44 -18.13 -16.23
CA ILE A 245 -23.71 -18.86 -16.32
C ILE A 245 -24.77 -18.04 -15.59
N ILE A 246 -25.81 -17.59 -16.30
CA ILE A 246 -26.95 -16.95 -15.65
C ILE A 246 -27.82 -18.07 -15.08
N ASN A 247 -28.03 -18.11 -13.76
CA ASN A 247 -28.87 -19.15 -13.16
C ASN A 247 -30.34 -18.90 -13.49
N ASN A 248 -31.10 -19.98 -13.71
CA ASN A 248 -32.56 -19.99 -13.93
C ASN A 248 -33.09 -19.16 -15.12
N ALA A 249 -32.21 -18.55 -15.93
CA ALA A 249 -32.59 -17.84 -17.14
C ALA A 249 -33.10 -18.75 -18.25
N ASN A 250 -34.11 -18.24 -18.95
CA ASN A 250 -34.68 -18.79 -20.17
C ASN A 250 -33.75 -18.47 -21.35
N TYR A 251 -33.71 -19.33 -22.38
CA TYR A 251 -32.76 -19.20 -23.50
C TYR A 251 -33.28 -19.94 -24.76
N HIS A 252 -32.79 -19.55 -25.94
CA HIS A 252 -33.05 -20.20 -27.24
C HIS A 252 -34.54 -20.26 -27.64
N ASP A 253 -35.15 -19.10 -27.85
CA ASP A 253 -36.57 -18.89 -28.18
C ASP A 253 -37.57 -19.35 -27.08
N THR A 254 -37.12 -19.41 -25.82
CA THR A 254 -37.98 -19.70 -24.65
C THR A 254 -38.66 -18.45 -24.11
N SER A 255 -37.96 -17.31 -24.04
CA SER A 255 -38.52 -16.00 -23.65
C SER A 255 -37.82 -14.83 -24.36
N PRO A 256 -37.76 -14.83 -25.70
CA PRO A 256 -37.25 -13.69 -26.47
C PRO A 256 -38.17 -12.47 -26.35
N TYR A 257 -37.71 -11.33 -26.88
CA TYR A 257 -38.59 -10.19 -27.15
C TYR A 257 -39.66 -10.54 -28.20
N LYS A 258 -40.63 -9.63 -28.36
CA LYS A 258 -41.83 -9.79 -29.20
C LYS A 258 -41.58 -10.18 -30.66
N TRP A 259 -40.40 -9.88 -31.23
CA TRP A 259 -40.03 -10.30 -32.59
C TRP A 259 -39.42 -11.72 -32.68
N GLY A 260 -39.03 -12.32 -31.54
CA GLY A 260 -38.35 -13.61 -31.47
C GLY A 260 -36.83 -13.48 -31.64
N GLY A 261 -36.27 -14.28 -32.55
CA GLY A 261 -34.86 -14.19 -32.94
C GLY A 261 -33.85 -14.71 -31.91
N LYS A 262 -34.29 -15.52 -30.95
CA LYS A 262 -33.53 -15.97 -29.78
C LYS A 262 -33.02 -14.85 -28.87
N THR A 263 -33.72 -13.71 -28.84
CA THR A 263 -33.39 -12.55 -27.99
C THR A 263 -33.75 -12.76 -26.51
N ASP A 264 -33.62 -13.98 -26.00
CA ASP A 264 -33.98 -14.37 -24.63
C ASP A 264 -33.18 -13.61 -23.58
N ILE A 265 -31.89 -13.47 -23.85
CA ILE A 265 -30.89 -12.81 -23.01
C ILE A 265 -30.32 -11.66 -23.83
N ASP A 266 -30.32 -10.49 -23.21
CA ASP A 266 -29.90 -9.23 -23.79
C ASP A 266 -28.87 -8.58 -22.84
N LEU A 267 -27.92 -7.83 -23.39
CA LEU A 267 -26.81 -7.23 -22.65
C LEU A 267 -26.88 -5.72 -22.82
N ALA A 268 -26.70 -4.96 -21.74
CA ALA A 268 -26.75 -3.50 -21.78
C ALA A 268 -25.58 -2.89 -21.00
N VAL A 269 -25.19 -1.67 -21.35
CA VAL A 269 -24.14 -0.91 -20.66
C VAL A 269 -24.66 0.47 -20.29
N ASP A 270 -24.43 0.89 -19.04
CA ASP A 270 -24.76 2.22 -18.55
C ASP A 270 -23.62 2.80 -17.69
N GLU A 271 -23.87 3.93 -17.03
CA GLU A 271 -22.90 4.63 -16.18
C GLU A 271 -22.49 3.84 -14.92
N ASN A 272 -23.25 2.82 -14.52
CA ASN A 272 -22.94 1.91 -13.41
C ASN A 272 -22.24 0.62 -13.88
N GLY A 273 -22.10 0.39 -15.19
CA GLY A 273 -21.35 -0.72 -15.77
C GLY A 273 -22.17 -1.64 -16.68
N LEU A 274 -21.92 -2.96 -16.59
CA LEU A 274 -22.48 -3.98 -17.46
C LEU A 274 -23.68 -4.69 -16.82
N TRP A 275 -24.74 -4.87 -17.61
CA TRP A 275 -26.02 -5.43 -17.22
C TRP A 275 -26.45 -6.58 -18.13
N VAL A 276 -27.26 -7.48 -17.58
CA VAL A 276 -27.91 -8.58 -18.32
C VAL A 276 -29.41 -8.51 -18.08
N ILE A 277 -30.19 -8.46 -19.16
CA ILE A 277 -31.66 -8.40 -19.18
C ILE A 277 -32.18 -9.72 -19.74
N TYR A 278 -32.93 -10.47 -18.95
CA TYR A 278 -33.41 -11.80 -19.31
C TYR A 278 -34.80 -12.06 -18.72
N ALA A 279 -35.33 -13.27 -18.85
CA ALA A 279 -36.53 -13.72 -18.15
C ALA A 279 -36.29 -15.09 -17.52
N THR A 280 -37.08 -15.43 -16.51
CA THR A 280 -37.04 -16.74 -15.83
C THR A 280 -38.44 -17.33 -15.73
N GLU A 281 -38.56 -18.66 -15.79
CA GLU A 281 -39.82 -19.34 -15.43
C GLU A 281 -40.23 -19.08 -13.97
N GLN A 282 -39.27 -18.82 -13.08
CA GLN A 282 -39.52 -18.53 -11.67
C GLN A 282 -40.25 -17.20 -11.45
N ASN A 283 -39.96 -16.18 -12.26
CA ASN A 283 -40.71 -14.92 -12.31
C ASN A 283 -41.81 -14.95 -13.39
N ASN A 284 -42.39 -16.13 -13.69
CA ASN A 284 -43.48 -16.32 -14.66
C ASN A 284 -43.22 -15.77 -16.09
N GLY A 285 -41.97 -15.67 -16.53
CA GLY A 285 -41.59 -15.07 -17.83
C GLY A 285 -41.44 -13.55 -17.81
N MET A 286 -41.66 -12.89 -16.67
CA MET A 286 -41.36 -11.47 -16.49
C MET A 286 -39.86 -11.20 -16.57
N MET A 287 -39.48 -9.99 -16.94
CA MET A 287 -38.09 -9.57 -17.04
C MET A 287 -37.40 -9.57 -15.67
N VAL A 288 -36.16 -10.04 -15.68
CA VAL A 288 -35.21 -10.04 -14.58
C VAL A 288 -33.96 -9.35 -15.09
N ILE A 289 -33.45 -8.40 -14.32
CA ILE A 289 -32.21 -7.68 -14.63
C ILE A 289 -31.14 -8.03 -13.61
N SER A 290 -29.87 -8.10 -14.03
CA SER A 290 -28.75 -8.38 -13.14
C SER A 290 -27.51 -7.63 -13.54
N GLN A 291 -26.81 -7.06 -12.56
CA GLN A 291 -25.55 -6.36 -12.76
C GLN A 291 -24.42 -7.40 -12.81
N LEU A 292 -23.66 -7.43 -13.90
CA LEU A 292 -22.60 -8.42 -14.15
C LEU A 292 -21.25 -7.72 -14.15
N ASN A 293 -20.38 -8.05 -13.19
CA ASN A 293 -19.05 -7.47 -13.13
C ASN A 293 -18.21 -7.89 -14.37
N PRO A 294 -17.81 -6.96 -15.24
CA PRO A 294 -17.17 -7.30 -16.52
C PRO A 294 -15.76 -7.88 -16.38
N TYR A 295 -15.13 -7.75 -15.20
CA TYR A 295 -13.78 -8.23 -14.92
C TYR A 295 -13.77 -9.61 -14.26
N THR A 296 -14.63 -9.82 -13.26
CA THR A 296 -14.70 -11.07 -12.48
C THR A 296 -15.76 -12.06 -12.97
N LEU A 297 -16.64 -11.64 -13.89
CA LEU A 297 -17.75 -12.43 -14.43
C LEU A 297 -18.72 -12.97 -13.37
N ARG A 298 -18.89 -12.21 -12.28
CA ARG A 298 -19.83 -12.49 -11.19
C ARG A 298 -21.01 -11.53 -11.25
N PHE A 299 -22.19 -12.02 -10.94
CA PHE A 299 -23.35 -11.16 -10.71
C PHE A 299 -23.23 -10.48 -9.34
N GLU A 300 -23.41 -9.17 -9.30
CA GLU A 300 -23.28 -8.36 -8.08
C GLU A 300 -24.64 -8.21 -7.37
N ALA A 301 -25.71 -8.07 -8.16
CA ALA A 301 -27.10 -8.04 -7.71
C ALA A 301 -28.06 -8.42 -8.85
N THR A 302 -29.28 -8.79 -8.48
CA THR A 302 -30.37 -9.23 -9.36
C THR A 302 -31.68 -8.62 -8.87
N TRP A 303 -32.52 -8.17 -9.80
CA TRP A 303 -33.81 -7.55 -9.53
C TRP A 303 -34.91 -8.17 -10.42
N ASP A 304 -36.00 -8.57 -9.79
CA ASP A 304 -37.21 -9.03 -10.47
C ASP A 304 -38.11 -7.84 -10.83
N THR A 305 -38.57 -7.77 -12.09
CA THR A 305 -39.47 -6.73 -12.57
C THR A 305 -40.88 -7.29 -12.82
N ALA A 306 -41.86 -6.40 -13.02
CA ALA A 306 -43.27 -6.73 -13.21
C ALA A 306 -43.75 -6.62 -14.68
N TYR A 307 -42.84 -6.79 -15.66
CA TYR A 307 -43.16 -6.65 -17.09
C TYR A 307 -42.74 -7.89 -17.90
N ASP A 308 -43.61 -8.41 -18.76
CA ASP A 308 -43.37 -9.61 -19.58
C ASP A 308 -42.36 -9.35 -20.71
N LYS A 309 -41.29 -10.15 -20.79
CA LYS A 309 -40.26 -10.00 -21.83
C LYS A 309 -40.80 -10.25 -23.24
N ARG A 310 -41.79 -11.12 -23.41
CA ARG A 310 -42.40 -11.41 -24.72
C ARG A 310 -43.30 -10.28 -25.23
N SER A 311 -43.80 -9.42 -24.35
CA SER A 311 -44.59 -8.23 -24.69
C SER A 311 -43.71 -7.02 -25.06
N ALA A 312 -42.47 -6.99 -24.57
CA ALA A 312 -41.48 -5.96 -24.90
C ALA A 312 -40.89 -6.19 -26.30
N SER A 313 -40.64 -5.11 -27.05
CA SER A 313 -39.93 -5.15 -28.34
C SER A 313 -38.41 -5.12 -28.16
N ASN A 314 -37.91 -4.34 -27.21
CA ASN A 314 -36.52 -4.34 -26.72
C ASN A 314 -36.46 -3.60 -25.37
N ALA A 315 -35.33 -3.61 -24.64
CA ALA A 315 -35.16 -2.86 -23.40
C ALA A 315 -33.69 -2.51 -23.12
N PHE A 316 -33.44 -1.34 -22.54
CA PHE A 316 -32.09 -0.82 -22.29
C PHE A 316 -31.94 -0.19 -20.89
N MET A 317 -30.70 0.03 -20.45
CA MET A 317 -30.38 0.61 -19.13
C MET A 317 -29.80 2.02 -19.28
N VAL A 318 -30.22 2.97 -18.42
CA VAL A 318 -29.57 4.28 -18.24
C VAL A 318 -29.60 4.67 -16.75
N CYS A 319 -28.48 5.09 -16.17
CA CYS A 319 -28.31 5.48 -14.78
C CYS A 319 -28.75 4.46 -13.70
N GLY A 320 -28.92 3.18 -14.05
CA GLY A 320 -29.45 2.12 -13.20
C GLY A 320 -30.97 1.98 -13.27
N VAL A 321 -31.58 2.59 -14.29
CA VAL A 321 -33.01 2.48 -14.60
C VAL A 321 -33.15 1.69 -15.91
N LEU A 322 -33.93 0.61 -15.88
CA LEU A 322 -34.37 -0.11 -17.06
C LEU A 322 -35.45 0.72 -17.78
N TYR A 323 -35.40 0.80 -19.10
CA TYR A 323 -36.44 1.38 -19.97
C TYR A 323 -36.89 0.32 -20.97
N VAL A 324 -38.19 0.02 -20.98
CA VAL A 324 -38.78 -1.03 -21.83
C VAL A 324 -39.53 -0.42 -23.01
N VAL A 325 -39.14 -0.75 -24.24
CA VAL A 325 -39.78 -0.28 -25.47
C VAL A 325 -40.89 -1.25 -25.88
N ARG A 326 -42.12 -0.75 -26.04
CA ARG A 326 -43.22 -1.51 -26.67
C ARG A 326 -43.57 -0.94 -28.04
N SER A 327 -43.62 -1.83 -29.04
CA SER A 327 -44.15 -1.56 -30.37
C SER A 327 -45.34 -2.45 -30.70
N THR A 328 -46.28 -1.91 -31.48
CA THR A 328 -47.28 -2.65 -32.24
C THR A 328 -46.75 -2.91 -33.65
N TYR A 329 -46.33 -4.15 -33.94
CA TYR A 329 -46.20 -4.62 -35.31
C TYR A 329 -47.63 -4.77 -35.90
N GLU A 330 -47.86 -4.32 -37.13
CA GLU A 330 -49.22 -4.24 -37.70
C GLU A 330 -49.69 -5.58 -38.29
N ASP A 331 -50.74 -6.15 -37.69
CA ASP A 331 -51.64 -7.15 -38.31
C ASP A 331 -53.09 -6.61 -38.45
N ASN A 332 -53.38 -5.40 -37.95
CA ASN A 332 -54.72 -4.79 -37.97
C ASN A 332 -54.64 -3.27 -38.23
N GLU A 333 -55.24 -2.79 -39.32
CA GLU A 333 -55.21 -1.40 -39.83
C GLU A 333 -56.00 -0.37 -38.98
N SER A 334 -56.13 -0.56 -37.66
CA SER A 334 -57.11 0.18 -36.83
C SER A 334 -56.56 0.86 -35.57
N GLU A 335 -55.32 0.58 -35.16
CA GLU A 335 -54.63 1.36 -34.12
C GLU A 335 -53.46 2.14 -34.73
N VAL A 336 -53.41 3.45 -34.49
CA VAL A 336 -52.23 4.27 -34.86
C VAL A 336 -51.03 3.72 -34.10
N SER A 337 -49.96 3.38 -34.83
CA SER A 337 -48.77 2.65 -34.37
C SER A 337 -47.91 3.44 -33.35
N LYS A 338 -48.46 3.62 -32.15
CA LYS A 338 -47.78 4.22 -30.99
C LYS A 338 -46.69 3.29 -30.47
N SER A 339 -45.48 3.44 -30.99
CA SER A 339 -44.27 3.00 -30.30
C SER A 339 -43.90 3.99 -29.21
N LEU A 340 -43.63 3.45 -28.02
CA LEU A 340 -43.37 4.19 -26.80
C LEU A 340 -42.61 3.31 -25.80
N ILE A 341 -41.96 3.95 -24.84
CA ILE A 341 -41.49 3.30 -23.62
C ILE A 341 -42.63 3.44 -22.61
N ASP A 342 -43.23 2.31 -22.21
CA ASP A 342 -44.34 2.30 -21.24
C ASP A 342 -43.96 1.86 -19.83
N TYR A 343 -42.77 1.31 -19.62
CA TYR A 343 -42.36 0.83 -18.30
C TYR A 343 -40.89 1.13 -18.01
N ILE A 344 -40.65 1.57 -16.78
CA ILE A 344 -39.32 1.80 -16.22
C ILE A 344 -39.14 1.04 -14.91
N TYR A 345 -37.91 0.65 -14.59
CA TYR A 345 -37.57 0.04 -13.30
C TYR A 345 -36.28 0.59 -12.72
N ASN A 346 -36.37 1.28 -11.59
CA ASN A 346 -35.23 1.89 -10.92
C ASN A 346 -34.62 0.91 -9.92
N THR A 347 -33.41 0.40 -10.22
CA THR A 347 -32.69 -0.57 -9.39
C THR A 347 -32.30 -0.04 -8.02
N LYS A 348 -32.01 1.26 -7.90
CA LYS A 348 -31.60 1.92 -6.65
C LYS A 348 -32.78 2.14 -5.71
N GLN A 349 -33.97 2.39 -6.26
CA GLN A 349 -35.24 2.49 -5.51
C GLN A 349 -35.98 1.14 -5.37
N ASN A 350 -35.52 0.09 -6.07
CA ASN A 350 -36.16 -1.24 -6.14
C ASN A 350 -37.65 -1.17 -6.53
N ARG A 351 -37.97 -0.34 -7.54
CA ARG A 351 -39.35 0.03 -7.89
C ARG A 351 -39.55 0.18 -9.40
N GLY A 352 -40.63 -0.42 -9.90
CA GLY A 352 -41.13 -0.23 -11.26
C GLY A 352 -42.28 0.77 -11.32
N GLU A 353 -42.34 1.55 -12.39
CA GLU A 353 -43.44 2.49 -12.69
C GLU A 353 -43.77 2.46 -14.19
N TYR A 354 -45.04 2.68 -14.53
CA TYR A 354 -45.47 2.83 -15.93
C TYR A 354 -45.40 4.32 -16.35
N VAL A 355 -44.98 4.56 -17.58
CA VAL A 355 -44.75 5.89 -18.18
C VAL A 355 -45.36 5.97 -19.60
N ASP A 356 -45.27 7.12 -20.24
CA ASP A 356 -45.62 7.31 -21.67
C ASP A 356 -44.57 8.23 -22.30
N ILE A 357 -43.40 7.66 -22.64
CA ILE A 357 -42.31 8.36 -23.33
C ILE A 357 -42.33 7.91 -24.79
N HIS A 358 -42.49 8.85 -25.73
CA HIS A 358 -42.54 8.51 -27.15
C HIS A 358 -41.21 7.90 -27.66
N PHE A 359 -41.31 6.84 -28.45
CA PHE A 359 -40.17 6.18 -29.10
C PHE A 359 -40.37 6.20 -30.63
N PRO A 360 -39.55 6.93 -31.40
CA PRO A 360 -39.71 7.01 -32.86
C PRO A 360 -39.44 5.66 -33.57
N ASN A 361 -40.49 5.00 -34.07
CA ASN A 361 -40.39 3.72 -34.76
C ASN A 361 -40.94 3.81 -36.20
N GLN A 362 -40.13 4.35 -37.11
CA GLN A 362 -40.54 4.60 -38.51
C GLN A 362 -40.60 3.33 -39.36
N TYR A 363 -39.88 2.27 -38.99
CA TYR A 363 -39.71 1.05 -39.80
C TYR A 363 -40.32 -0.21 -39.17
N GLN A 364 -41.07 -0.02 -38.08
CA GLN A 364 -41.84 -0.98 -37.28
C GLN A 364 -41.04 -2.09 -36.57
N TYR A 365 -40.14 -2.79 -37.28
CA TYR A 365 -39.46 -4.02 -36.82
C TYR A 365 -38.14 -3.74 -36.07
N ILE A 366 -38.25 -3.30 -34.82
CA ILE A 366 -37.12 -3.10 -33.90
C ILE A 366 -36.45 -4.45 -33.58
N ALA A 367 -35.14 -4.56 -33.86
CA ALA A 367 -34.33 -5.76 -33.63
C ALA A 367 -33.34 -5.62 -32.45
N ALA A 368 -32.81 -4.42 -32.21
CA ALA A 368 -31.89 -4.07 -31.11
C ALA A 368 -32.00 -2.57 -30.75
N VAL A 369 -31.83 -2.22 -29.46
CA VAL A 369 -31.80 -0.85 -28.94
C VAL A 369 -30.76 -0.75 -27.82
N ASP A 370 -29.50 -0.47 -28.18
CA ASP A 370 -28.37 -0.41 -27.26
C ASP A 370 -28.11 1.02 -26.77
N TYR A 371 -27.91 1.23 -25.47
CA TYR A 371 -27.46 2.52 -24.92
C TYR A 371 -25.93 2.62 -24.86
N ASN A 372 -25.39 3.82 -25.08
CA ASN A 372 -23.97 4.11 -24.86
C ASN A 372 -23.76 5.30 -23.90
N PRO A 373 -23.11 5.10 -22.73
CA PRO A 373 -22.91 6.17 -21.75
C PRO A 373 -21.79 7.16 -22.10
N ARG A 374 -21.01 6.97 -23.18
CA ARG A 374 -19.96 7.93 -23.62
C ARG A 374 -20.53 9.11 -24.42
N ASP A 375 -21.45 8.84 -25.33
CA ASP A 375 -22.09 9.86 -26.19
C ASP A 375 -23.58 10.08 -25.83
N ASN A 376 -24.11 9.28 -24.90
CA ASN A 376 -25.48 9.32 -24.39
C ASN A 376 -26.55 9.12 -25.49
N GLN A 377 -26.21 8.34 -26.52
CA GLN A 377 -27.09 8.04 -27.65
C GLN A 377 -27.62 6.59 -27.61
N LEU A 378 -28.72 6.33 -28.31
CA LEU A 378 -29.18 4.96 -28.59
C LEU A 378 -28.68 4.51 -29.97
N TYR A 379 -28.11 3.32 -30.00
CA TYR A 379 -27.69 2.58 -31.18
C TYR A 379 -28.77 1.55 -31.50
N VAL A 380 -29.50 1.76 -32.58
CA VAL A 380 -30.73 1.01 -32.91
C VAL A 380 -30.58 0.28 -34.24
N TRP A 381 -31.14 -0.93 -34.32
CA TRP A 381 -31.36 -1.67 -35.55
C TRP A 381 -32.87 -1.88 -35.74
N ASN A 382 -33.42 -1.41 -36.85
CA ASN A 382 -34.85 -1.43 -37.12
C ASN A 382 -35.11 -1.72 -38.60
N ASN A 383 -35.54 -2.95 -38.91
CA ASN A 383 -35.91 -3.41 -40.25
C ASN A 383 -34.92 -2.99 -41.37
N PHE A 384 -33.74 -3.62 -41.42
CA PHE A 384 -32.59 -3.23 -42.27
C PHE A 384 -31.93 -1.88 -41.93
N TYR A 385 -32.63 -0.92 -41.31
CA TYR A 385 -32.08 0.41 -41.03
C TYR A 385 -31.29 0.46 -39.72
N ILE A 386 -30.07 1.01 -39.84
CA ILE A 386 -29.13 1.30 -38.77
C ILE A 386 -29.33 2.77 -38.36
N LEU A 387 -29.70 2.99 -37.11
CA LEU A 387 -30.23 4.27 -36.63
C LEU A 387 -29.53 4.69 -35.34
N ARG A 388 -29.18 5.98 -35.20
CA ARG A 388 -28.62 6.51 -33.93
C ARG A 388 -29.44 7.68 -33.40
N TYR A 389 -30.14 7.50 -32.30
CA TYR A 389 -31.01 8.53 -31.72
C TYR A 389 -30.30 9.35 -30.63
N ASN A 390 -30.60 10.64 -30.59
CA ASN A 390 -30.24 11.51 -29.47
C ASN A 390 -31.25 11.35 -28.33
N LEU A 391 -30.80 11.53 -27.08
CA LEU A 391 -31.66 11.46 -25.89
C LEU A 391 -31.77 12.82 -25.20
N GLU A 392 -32.97 13.17 -24.75
CA GLU A 392 -33.22 14.38 -23.95
C GLU A 392 -33.37 14.01 -22.47
N PHE A 393 -32.55 14.62 -21.61
CA PHE A 393 -32.54 14.37 -20.17
C PHE A 393 -33.17 15.50 -19.36
N GLY A 394 -33.87 15.12 -18.29
CA GLY A 394 -34.31 16.02 -17.23
C GLY A 394 -33.22 16.29 -16.19
N PRO A 395 -33.44 17.23 -15.25
CA PRO A 395 -32.57 17.38 -14.10
C PRO A 395 -32.48 16.05 -13.32
N PRO A 396 -31.31 15.69 -12.77
CA PRO A 396 -31.15 14.45 -12.02
C PRO A 396 -32.00 14.45 -10.75
N ASP A 397 -32.52 13.27 -10.40
CA ASP A 397 -33.23 13.01 -9.15
C ASP A 397 -32.30 13.35 -7.95
N PRO A 398 -32.80 13.93 -6.84
CA PRO A 398 -31.95 14.58 -5.83
C PRO A 398 -31.03 13.64 -5.02
N ALA A 399 -31.02 12.35 -5.32
CA ALA A 399 -30.06 11.38 -4.82
C ALA A 399 -28.68 11.42 -5.53
N HIS A 400 -28.51 12.21 -6.59
CA HIS A 400 -27.31 12.20 -7.45
C HIS A 400 -26.53 13.53 -7.51
N ALA A 401 -26.88 14.55 -6.72
CA ALA A 401 -26.20 15.85 -6.72
C ALA A 401 -25.10 15.95 -5.65
N PRO A 402 -23.84 16.31 -6.00
CA PRO A 402 -22.84 16.73 -5.02
C PRO A 402 -23.15 18.15 -4.51
N PRO A 403 -22.75 18.51 -3.27
CA PRO A 403 -23.06 19.81 -2.68
C PRO A 403 -22.23 20.95 -3.31
N LEU A 404 -22.78 21.59 -4.34
CA LEU A 404 -22.18 22.77 -4.96
C LEU A 404 -22.42 24.02 -4.10
N SER A 405 -21.36 24.76 -3.76
CA SER A 405 -21.46 26.00 -2.99
C SER A 405 -22.14 27.11 -3.81
N GLU A 406 -23.04 27.86 -3.18
CA GLU A 406 -23.73 28.98 -3.82
C GLU A 406 -22.74 30.08 -4.25
N VAL A 407 -22.73 30.43 -5.54
CA VAL A 407 -22.12 31.67 -6.06
C VAL A 407 -23.22 32.50 -6.69
N THR A 408 -23.68 33.52 -5.96
CA THR A 408 -24.81 34.36 -6.35
C THR A 408 -24.42 35.38 -7.42
N THR A 409 -24.89 35.21 -8.65
CA THR A 409 -24.84 36.26 -9.70
C THR A 409 -26.20 36.43 -10.39
N SER A 410 -26.61 37.68 -10.54
CA SER A 410 -27.93 38.08 -11.06
C SER A 410 -28.02 37.93 -12.59
N PRO A 411 -29.17 37.52 -13.15
CA PRO A 411 -29.38 37.48 -14.60
C PRO A 411 -29.60 38.86 -15.22
N GLN A 412 -29.26 39.00 -16.51
CA GLN A 412 -29.72 40.09 -17.38
C GLN A 412 -29.85 39.57 -18.84
N PRO A 413 -30.88 39.96 -19.63
CA PRO A 413 -31.33 39.11 -20.75
C PRO A 413 -30.90 39.52 -22.17
N GLN A 414 -30.84 38.50 -23.04
CA GLN A 414 -31.05 38.44 -24.50
C GLN A 414 -31.00 39.73 -25.36
N ARG A 415 -30.31 39.63 -26.51
CA ARG A 415 -30.91 40.08 -27.78
C ARG A 415 -30.45 39.30 -29.01
N THR A 416 -31.40 39.01 -29.89
CA THR A 416 -31.25 38.23 -31.14
C THR A 416 -31.10 39.13 -32.37
N THR A 417 -30.28 38.74 -33.35
CA THR A 417 -30.52 39.07 -34.77
C THR A 417 -29.96 38.00 -35.71
N THR A 418 -30.67 37.73 -36.80
CA THR A 418 -30.33 36.78 -37.87
C THR A 418 -30.10 37.53 -39.20
N THR A 419 -29.50 36.89 -40.21
CA THR A 419 -29.84 36.95 -41.67
C THR A 419 -28.67 37.22 -42.65
N THR A 420 -28.16 36.12 -43.21
CA THR A 420 -27.87 35.79 -44.63
C THR A 420 -27.94 36.86 -45.75
N THR A 421 -26.93 36.86 -46.65
CA THR A 421 -26.99 36.99 -48.16
C THR A 421 -25.54 36.89 -48.73
N THR A 422 -25.13 35.94 -49.60
CA THR A 422 -25.23 35.82 -51.09
C THR A 422 -24.48 36.92 -51.90
N THR A 423 -23.77 36.71 -53.03
CA THR A 423 -23.60 35.55 -53.96
C THR A 423 -22.48 35.75 -55.04
N THR A 424 -21.86 34.65 -55.53
CA THR A 424 -21.21 34.47 -56.89
C THR A 424 -19.92 35.29 -57.23
N VAL A 425 -19.07 35.03 -58.26
CA VAL A 425 -19.21 34.49 -59.64
C VAL A 425 -17.96 33.71 -60.20
N HIS A 426 -18.22 32.58 -60.90
CA HIS A 426 -17.49 31.80 -61.96
C HIS A 426 -15.96 31.81 -62.30
N ARG A 427 -15.49 30.56 -62.62
CA ARG A 427 -14.59 30.07 -63.74
C ARG A 427 -13.12 30.58 -63.85
N GLY A 428 -12.12 29.79 -64.28
CA GLY A 428 -12.04 28.32 -64.47
C GLY A 428 -11.07 27.80 -65.57
N VAL A 429 -10.41 26.65 -65.31
CA VAL A 429 -9.95 25.59 -66.27
C VAL A 429 -8.63 25.74 -67.08
N ALA A 430 -7.80 24.67 -67.04
CA ALA A 430 -6.79 24.18 -68.03
C ALA A 430 -5.44 24.95 -68.26
N ASN A 431 -4.31 24.33 -68.69
CA ASN A 431 -3.83 22.92 -68.75
C ASN A 431 -2.31 22.85 -69.13
N THR A 432 -1.67 21.67 -68.99
CA THR A 432 -0.54 21.13 -69.83
C THR A 432 0.86 21.82 -69.85
N THR A 433 2.03 21.18 -70.07
CA THR A 433 2.64 19.83 -69.79
C THR A 433 4.13 19.82 -70.22
N THR A 434 5.01 19.04 -69.56
CA THR A 434 6.28 18.41 -70.10
C THR A 434 7.43 19.35 -70.62
N THR A 435 8.74 19.01 -70.74
CA THR A 435 9.59 17.80 -70.47
C THR A 435 11.11 18.15 -70.41
N THR A 436 11.87 17.49 -69.52
CA THR A 436 13.31 17.01 -69.58
C THR A 436 14.45 17.72 -70.35
N GLY A 437 15.69 17.72 -69.81
CA GLY A 437 16.91 17.73 -70.68
C GLY A 437 18.36 17.92 -70.13
N LEU A 438 18.97 16.92 -69.44
CA LEU A 438 20.44 16.63 -69.34
C LEU A 438 21.38 17.75 -68.75
N LYS A 439 22.69 17.57 -68.42
CA LYS A 439 23.68 16.45 -68.49
C LYS A 439 24.74 16.48 -67.34
N GLU A 440 25.69 15.54 -67.34
CA GLU A 440 26.61 15.17 -66.22
C GLU A 440 27.95 15.95 -66.11
N GLY A 441 28.50 16.02 -64.88
CA GLY A 441 29.69 15.20 -64.52
C GLY A 441 31.08 15.85 -64.33
N SER A 442 31.72 15.61 -63.17
CA SER A 442 33.19 15.42 -62.99
C SER A 442 33.58 14.95 -61.57
N ARG A 443 34.84 14.50 -61.39
CA ARG A 443 35.40 13.87 -60.17
C ARG A 443 36.68 14.60 -59.68
N GLY A 444 37.03 14.53 -58.39
CA GLY A 444 38.43 14.68 -57.95
C GLY A 444 38.68 15.31 -56.56
N ALA A 445 39.56 14.69 -55.77
CA ALA A 445 40.22 15.21 -54.55
C ALA A 445 41.76 14.98 -54.73
N PRO A 446 42.66 14.92 -53.71
CA PRO A 446 42.67 15.41 -52.31
C PRO A 446 43.99 16.14 -51.89
N LYS A 447 44.11 16.66 -50.63
CA LYS A 447 45.39 16.61 -49.85
C LYS A 447 45.27 16.99 -48.34
N PRO A 448 46.04 16.35 -47.42
CA PRO A 448 46.16 16.69 -45.97
C PRO A 448 47.65 16.91 -45.52
N PRO A 449 48.06 16.71 -44.24
CA PRO A 449 47.67 17.26 -42.92
C PRO A 449 48.82 18.18 -42.36
N PRO A 450 49.07 18.41 -41.02
CA PRO A 450 49.83 17.42 -40.20
C PRO A 450 49.72 17.49 -38.63
N VAL A 451 50.35 16.49 -37.95
CA VAL A 451 50.81 16.38 -36.53
C VAL A 451 49.79 16.24 -35.36
N ILE A 452 50.12 15.33 -34.42
CA ILE A 452 49.51 15.06 -33.10
C ILE A 452 50.64 14.97 -32.05
N PRO A 453 50.44 15.40 -30.79
CA PRO A 453 51.13 14.86 -29.62
C PRO A 453 50.16 14.17 -28.61
N GLN A 454 50.64 13.13 -27.92
CA GLN A 454 49.88 12.35 -26.91
C GLN A 454 50.53 12.43 -25.51
N THR A 455 49.81 11.90 -24.50
CA THR A 455 50.24 11.64 -23.10
C THR A 455 50.35 12.89 -22.21
N THR A 456 50.16 12.87 -20.88
CA THR A 456 50.20 11.78 -19.88
C THR A 456 49.05 11.85 -18.84
N SER A 457 48.91 10.84 -17.97
CA SER A 457 47.97 10.78 -16.82
C SER A 457 48.71 10.30 -15.55
N PRO A 458 48.45 10.91 -14.36
CA PRO A 458 47.83 10.20 -13.21
C PRO A 458 47.09 11.18 -12.21
N PRO A 459 46.68 10.79 -10.97
CA PRO A 459 45.66 9.80 -10.62
C PRO A 459 44.57 10.46 -9.68
N PRO A 460 43.96 9.90 -8.59
CA PRO A 460 42.57 10.24 -8.20
C PRO A 460 42.42 10.92 -6.81
N LEU A 461 41.16 11.18 -6.38
CA LEU A 461 40.78 11.35 -4.97
C LEU A 461 39.28 11.06 -4.75
N GLU A 462 38.94 10.50 -3.59
CA GLU A 462 37.62 9.93 -3.26
C GLU A 462 36.83 10.82 -2.29
N SER A 463 35.49 10.68 -2.29
CA SER A 463 34.63 10.41 -1.10
C SER A 463 33.19 10.91 -1.29
N PHE A 464 32.27 10.37 -0.47
CA PHE A 464 30.80 10.54 -0.49
C PHE A 464 30.11 9.90 -1.72
N PRO A 465 29.40 8.76 -1.54
CA PRO A 465 28.94 7.96 -2.68
C PRO A 465 27.75 8.59 -3.40
N LEU A 466 27.92 8.81 -4.71
CA LEU A 466 26.81 8.92 -5.65
C LEU A 466 26.05 7.59 -5.69
N PRO A 467 24.72 7.58 -5.88
CA PRO A 467 23.99 6.34 -6.16
C PRO A 467 24.56 5.70 -7.43
N GLU A 468 24.95 4.43 -7.32
CA GLU A 468 25.70 3.69 -8.33
C GLU A 468 24.96 3.72 -9.69
N ARG A 469 25.56 4.36 -10.70
CA ARG A 469 24.95 4.45 -12.05
C ARG A 469 24.94 3.09 -12.77
N PHE A 470 25.84 2.22 -12.35
CA PHE A 470 26.06 0.89 -12.89
C PHE A 470 26.26 -0.10 -11.74
N CYS A 471 25.74 -1.31 -11.88
CA CYS A 471 26.16 -2.45 -11.07
C CYS A 471 27.60 -2.79 -11.40
N GLU A 472 28.44 -2.95 -10.37
CA GLU A 472 29.86 -3.28 -10.55
C GLU A 472 30.09 -4.66 -11.16
N ALA A 473 31.21 -4.80 -11.87
CA ALA A 473 31.59 -6.09 -12.46
C ALA A 473 31.87 -7.11 -11.34
N THR A 474 31.24 -8.29 -11.41
CA THR A 474 31.32 -9.29 -10.34
C THR A 474 31.35 -10.71 -10.89
N GLU A 475 32.03 -11.63 -10.19
CA GLU A 475 31.94 -13.06 -10.47
C GLU A 475 30.93 -13.69 -9.53
N GLN A 476 29.86 -14.28 -10.08
CA GLN A 476 28.81 -14.91 -9.28
C GLN A 476 28.24 -16.12 -10.01
N ARG A 477 28.26 -17.28 -9.33
CA ARG A 477 27.95 -18.62 -9.88
C ARG A 477 28.81 -18.98 -11.10
N ASP A 478 30.12 -18.78 -10.98
CA ASP A 478 31.15 -19.08 -11.98
C ASP A 478 30.93 -18.38 -13.35
N ILE A 479 30.23 -17.25 -13.32
CA ILE A 479 29.97 -16.35 -14.44
C ILE A 479 30.53 -14.96 -14.12
N MET A 480 31.31 -14.41 -15.05
CA MET A 480 31.77 -13.02 -15.03
C MET A 480 30.67 -12.08 -15.56
N TRP A 481 30.03 -11.36 -14.65
CA TRP A 481 29.04 -10.32 -14.96
C TRP A 481 29.75 -8.98 -15.23
N PRO A 482 29.48 -8.32 -16.37
CA PRO A 482 30.13 -7.05 -16.72
C PRO A 482 29.56 -5.89 -15.89
N GLN A 483 30.29 -4.77 -15.82
CA GLN A 483 29.71 -3.53 -15.30
C GLN A 483 28.48 -3.16 -16.14
N THR A 484 27.33 -2.95 -15.49
CA THR A 484 26.01 -3.00 -16.12
C THR A 484 25.15 -1.82 -15.71
N GLN A 485 24.51 -1.12 -16.66
CA GLN A 485 23.68 0.06 -16.35
C GLN A 485 22.42 -0.31 -15.55
N ARG A 486 22.08 0.51 -14.55
CA ARG A 486 20.88 0.33 -13.72
C ARG A 486 19.60 0.16 -14.55
N GLY A 487 18.78 -0.81 -14.19
CA GLY A 487 17.55 -1.20 -14.90
C GLY A 487 17.76 -2.24 -16.01
N MET A 488 19.00 -2.53 -16.43
CA MET A 488 19.27 -3.53 -17.47
C MET A 488 19.30 -4.95 -16.92
N LEU A 489 18.67 -5.88 -17.65
CA LEU A 489 18.96 -7.31 -17.58
C LEU A 489 20.16 -7.61 -18.49
N VAL A 490 21.13 -8.38 -18.01
CA VAL A 490 22.28 -8.82 -18.80
C VAL A 490 22.29 -10.33 -18.91
N GLU A 491 22.56 -10.84 -20.11
CA GLU A 491 22.71 -12.26 -20.39
C GLU A 491 24.18 -12.68 -20.54
N ARG A 492 24.48 -13.90 -20.10
CA ARG A 492 25.79 -14.55 -20.24
C ARG A 492 25.64 -16.04 -20.57
N PRO A 493 26.63 -16.68 -21.19
CA PRO A 493 26.67 -18.14 -21.28
C PRO A 493 26.64 -18.77 -19.87
N CYS A 494 25.91 -19.86 -19.72
CA CYS A 494 25.87 -20.66 -18.49
C CYS A 494 27.26 -21.21 -18.08
N PRO A 495 27.47 -21.58 -16.79
CA PRO A 495 28.78 -21.96 -16.28
C PRO A 495 29.30 -23.28 -16.87
N LYS A 496 30.62 -23.47 -16.81
CA LYS A 496 31.33 -24.60 -17.42
C LYS A 496 30.74 -25.95 -17.00
N GLY A 497 30.32 -26.76 -17.97
CA GLY A 497 29.65 -28.05 -17.76
C GLY A 497 28.15 -28.04 -18.07
N THR A 498 27.55 -26.85 -18.17
CA THR A 498 26.14 -26.65 -18.56
C THR A 498 26.00 -25.97 -19.92
N ARG A 499 24.77 -25.93 -20.45
CA ARG A 499 24.37 -25.24 -21.67
C ARG A 499 23.12 -24.40 -21.43
N GLY A 500 23.07 -23.23 -22.06
CA GLY A 500 21.97 -22.27 -21.98
C GLY A 500 22.49 -20.83 -21.87
N THR A 501 21.58 -19.91 -21.56
CA THR A 501 21.88 -18.54 -21.14
C THR A 501 21.49 -18.33 -19.68
N ALA A 502 22.39 -17.74 -18.90
CA ALA A 502 22.13 -17.20 -17.58
C ALA A 502 21.77 -15.71 -17.71
N SER A 503 20.96 -15.17 -16.80
CA SER A 503 20.65 -13.74 -16.77
C SER A 503 20.80 -13.12 -15.38
N TYR A 504 21.11 -11.83 -15.29
CA TYR A 504 21.18 -11.11 -14.03
C TYR A 504 20.66 -9.68 -14.19
N LEU A 505 19.81 -9.25 -13.24
CA LEU A 505 19.17 -7.94 -13.26
C LEU A 505 19.95 -6.92 -12.42
N CYS A 506 20.30 -5.79 -13.03
CA CYS A 506 20.83 -4.63 -12.34
C CYS A 506 19.66 -3.74 -11.87
N VAL A 507 19.47 -3.57 -10.54
CA VAL A 507 18.26 -2.98 -9.98
C VAL A 507 18.23 -1.45 -10.17
N LEU A 508 17.13 -0.96 -10.77
CA LEU A 508 16.96 0.44 -11.15
C LEU A 508 17.05 1.43 -9.97
N SER A 509 16.52 1.05 -8.81
CA SER A 509 16.42 1.93 -7.62
C SER A 509 17.71 2.01 -6.80
N THR A 510 18.51 0.94 -6.74
CA THR A 510 19.72 0.87 -5.90
C THR A 510 21.02 1.00 -6.68
N GLY A 511 21.01 0.77 -8.00
CA GLY A 511 22.23 0.67 -8.80
C GLY A 511 23.01 -0.63 -8.61
N ARG A 512 22.47 -1.59 -7.85
CA ARG A 512 23.14 -2.84 -7.45
C ARG A 512 22.46 -4.07 -8.04
N TRP A 513 23.23 -5.15 -8.14
CA TRP A 513 22.71 -6.44 -8.60
C TRP A 513 21.56 -6.93 -7.73
N HIS A 514 20.60 -7.62 -8.34
CA HIS A 514 19.39 -8.08 -7.66
C HIS A 514 19.70 -9.05 -6.51
N PRO A 515 19.22 -8.80 -5.27
CA PRO A 515 19.72 -9.49 -4.07
C PRO A 515 19.44 -10.99 -4.01
N LYS A 516 18.52 -11.53 -4.82
CA LYS A 516 18.32 -13.00 -4.94
C LYS A 516 19.44 -13.69 -5.74
N GLY A 517 20.28 -12.96 -6.49
CA GLY A 517 21.30 -13.52 -7.39
C GLY A 517 20.86 -13.61 -8.85
N PRO A 518 21.71 -14.19 -9.72
CA PRO A 518 21.40 -14.41 -11.14
C PRO A 518 20.41 -15.57 -11.33
N ASP A 519 19.62 -15.50 -12.40
CA ASP A 519 18.72 -16.56 -12.83
C ASP A 519 19.46 -17.54 -13.75
N LEU A 520 19.54 -18.79 -13.32
CA LEU A 520 20.17 -19.92 -13.99
C LEU A 520 19.15 -20.97 -14.47
N SER A 521 17.84 -20.67 -14.45
CA SER A 521 16.75 -21.60 -14.82
C SER A 521 16.87 -22.22 -16.22
N ASN A 522 17.60 -21.59 -17.14
CA ASN A 522 17.89 -22.11 -18.49
C ASN A 522 19.25 -22.85 -18.60
N CYS A 523 20.01 -22.96 -17.51
CA CYS A 523 21.31 -23.66 -17.47
C CYS A 523 21.15 -25.16 -17.18
N THR A 524 21.31 -25.99 -18.22
CA THR A 524 21.10 -27.44 -18.17
C THR A 524 22.40 -28.23 -18.35
N SER A 525 22.55 -29.32 -17.61
CA SER A 525 23.62 -30.29 -17.75
C SER A 525 23.47 -31.14 -19.01
N HIS A 526 24.59 -31.65 -19.54
CA HIS A 526 24.60 -32.49 -20.74
C HIS A 526 23.71 -33.75 -20.66
N TRP A 527 23.49 -34.31 -19.48
CA TRP A 527 22.70 -35.53 -19.30
C TRP A 527 21.19 -35.33 -19.52
N VAL A 528 20.65 -34.11 -19.29
CA VAL A 528 19.23 -33.79 -19.54
C VAL A 528 18.86 -34.08 -20.99
N ASN A 529 19.73 -33.66 -21.91
CA ASN A 529 19.59 -33.89 -23.34
C ASN A 529 19.74 -35.37 -23.74
N GLN A 530 20.53 -36.15 -22.98
CA GLN A 530 20.70 -37.59 -23.21
C GLN A 530 19.43 -38.36 -22.82
N VAL A 531 18.83 -38.06 -21.66
CA VAL A 531 17.55 -38.65 -21.24
C VAL A 531 16.42 -38.26 -22.19
N ALA A 532 16.34 -36.99 -22.59
CA ALA A 532 15.36 -36.51 -23.58
C ALA A 532 15.52 -37.17 -24.98
N GLN A 533 16.74 -37.53 -25.38
CA GLN A 533 16.98 -38.31 -26.60
C GLN A 533 16.53 -39.77 -26.45
N LYS A 534 16.78 -40.40 -25.29
CA LYS A 534 16.35 -41.79 -25.02
C LYS A 534 14.83 -41.97 -24.94
N ILE A 535 14.13 -40.97 -24.40
CA ILE A 535 12.66 -40.86 -24.47
C ILE A 535 12.19 -40.96 -25.93
N ARG A 536 12.81 -40.20 -26.84
CA ARG A 536 12.48 -40.21 -28.28
C ARG A 536 12.83 -41.52 -28.99
N SER A 537 13.72 -42.35 -28.43
CA SER A 537 14.00 -43.71 -28.93
C SER A 537 13.09 -44.81 -28.37
N GLY A 538 12.14 -44.47 -27.48
CA GLY A 538 11.17 -45.43 -26.95
C GLY A 538 11.72 -46.40 -25.91
N GLU A 539 12.72 -45.99 -25.12
CA GLU A 539 13.20 -46.80 -23.99
C GLU A 539 12.13 -46.93 -22.87
N ASN A 540 12.19 -47.98 -22.06
CA ASN A 540 11.18 -48.25 -21.03
C ASN A 540 11.17 -47.16 -19.93
N ALA A 541 9.98 -46.69 -19.56
CA ALA A 541 9.81 -45.57 -18.63
C ALA A 541 10.46 -45.80 -17.25
N ALA A 542 10.43 -47.03 -16.72
CA ALA A 542 11.05 -47.35 -15.43
C ALA A 542 12.59 -47.33 -15.49
N ASN A 543 13.19 -47.73 -16.62
CA ASN A 543 14.64 -47.62 -16.83
C ASN A 543 15.06 -46.14 -16.90
N LEU A 544 14.31 -45.32 -17.65
CA LEU A 544 14.58 -43.89 -17.81
C LEU A 544 14.41 -43.12 -16.50
N ALA A 545 13.37 -43.43 -15.71
CA ALA A 545 13.19 -42.88 -14.38
C ALA A 545 14.36 -43.26 -13.45
N ASN A 546 14.86 -44.51 -13.51
CA ASN A 546 16.03 -44.94 -12.73
C ASN A 546 17.34 -44.28 -13.18
N GLU A 547 17.48 -43.95 -14.47
CA GLU A 547 18.60 -43.16 -14.98
C GLU A 547 18.52 -41.70 -14.51
N LEU A 548 17.33 -41.07 -14.54
CA LEU A 548 17.07 -39.75 -13.97
C LEU A 548 17.36 -39.70 -12.46
N ALA A 549 16.95 -40.74 -11.71
CA ALA A 549 17.24 -40.93 -10.29
C ALA A 549 18.74 -41.14 -10.00
N ARG A 550 19.52 -41.61 -10.98
CA ARG A 550 20.98 -41.71 -10.89
C ARG A 550 21.66 -40.38 -11.19
N HIS A 551 21.18 -39.63 -12.20
CA HIS A 551 21.76 -38.33 -12.55
C HIS A 551 21.50 -37.26 -11.48
N THR A 552 20.29 -37.20 -10.92
CA THR A 552 19.94 -36.21 -9.89
C THR A 552 20.66 -36.39 -8.55
N LYS A 553 21.31 -37.54 -8.30
CA LYS A 553 22.23 -37.75 -7.16
C LYS A 553 23.53 -36.96 -7.29
N GLY A 554 23.94 -36.62 -8.51
CA GLY A 554 25.08 -35.75 -8.77
C GLY A 554 24.82 -34.28 -8.43
N PRO A 555 25.79 -33.38 -8.63
CA PRO A 555 25.53 -31.95 -8.65
C PRO A 555 24.49 -31.64 -9.76
N ILE A 556 23.54 -30.77 -9.44
CA ILE A 556 22.47 -30.34 -10.35
C ILE A 556 22.36 -28.82 -10.34
N PHE A 557 22.08 -28.23 -11.50
CA PHE A 557 21.88 -26.79 -11.67
C PHE A 557 20.39 -26.43 -11.71
N ALA A 558 20.07 -25.14 -11.66
CA ALA A 558 18.70 -24.63 -11.71
C ALA A 558 17.87 -25.19 -12.89
N GLY A 559 18.42 -25.18 -14.10
CA GLY A 559 17.77 -25.78 -15.27
C GLY A 559 17.70 -27.30 -15.24
N ASP A 560 18.54 -28.00 -14.47
CA ASP A 560 18.41 -29.44 -14.25
C ASP A 560 17.21 -29.76 -13.36
N VAL A 561 16.88 -28.90 -12.39
CA VAL A 561 15.71 -29.06 -11.52
C VAL A 561 14.42 -28.96 -12.35
N SER A 562 14.23 -27.85 -13.05
CA SER A 562 13.03 -27.63 -13.88
C SER A 562 12.91 -28.66 -15.00
N SER A 563 14.03 -29.05 -15.62
CA SER A 563 14.04 -30.11 -16.64
C SER A 563 13.78 -31.51 -16.06
N SER A 564 14.23 -31.82 -14.84
CA SER A 564 13.94 -33.12 -14.20
C SER A 564 12.45 -33.32 -14.01
N VAL A 565 11.73 -32.29 -13.56
CA VAL A 565 10.28 -32.37 -13.35
C VAL A 565 9.52 -32.49 -14.67
N ARG A 566 9.89 -31.70 -15.69
CA ARG A 566 9.34 -31.83 -17.07
C ARG A 566 9.65 -33.19 -17.73
N LEU A 567 10.74 -33.86 -17.33
CA LEU A 567 11.04 -35.23 -17.74
C LEU A 567 10.23 -36.26 -16.95
N MET A 568 9.94 -36.04 -15.67
CA MET A 568 9.09 -36.92 -14.87
C MET A 568 7.67 -36.98 -15.45
N GLU A 569 7.09 -35.82 -15.79
CA GLU A 569 5.79 -35.64 -16.45
C GLU A 569 5.67 -36.54 -17.70
N GLN A 570 6.57 -36.35 -18.67
CA GLN A 570 6.63 -37.16 -19.90
C GLN A 570 6.81 -38.67 -19.63
N LEU A 571 7.47 -39.03 -18.53
CA LEU A 571 7.66 -40.43 -18.16
C LEU A 571 6.43 -41.04 -17.46
N VAL A 572 5.47 -40.27 -16.95
CA VAL A 572 4.15 -40.77 -16.51
C VAL A 572 3.34 -41.19 -17.74
N ASP A 573 3.21 -40.31 -18.75
CA ASP A 573 2.49 -40.59 -20.01
C ASP A 573 3.00 -41.86 -20.69
N ILE A 574 4.33 -41.95 -20.86
CA ILE A 574 4.98 -43.09 -21.49
C ILE A 574 4.82 -44.36 -20.65
N LEU A 575 4.78 -44.25 -19.32
CA LEU A 575 4.49 -45.38 -18.45
C LEU A 575 3.07 -45.89 -18.66
N ASP A 576 2.03 -45.05 -18.58
CA ASP A 576 0.66 -45.55 -18.75
C ASP A 576 0.45 -46.13 -20.15
N ALA A 577 0.98 -45.50 -21.21
CA ALA A 577 0.97 -46.09 -22.56
C ALA A 577 1.58 -47.51 -22.58
N GLN A 578 2.75 -47.71 -21.95
CA GLN A 578 3.41 -49.02 -21.83
C GLN A 578 2.64 -50.02 -20.92
N LEU A 579 1.77 -49.54 -20.03
CA LEU A 579 0.88 -50.37 -19.20
C LEU A 579 -0.45 -50.69 -19.90
N GLN A 580 -0.93 -49.81 -20.79
CA GLN A 580 -2.11 -50.02 -21.62
C GLN A 580 -1.90 -51.19 -22.59
N GLU A 581 -0.74 -51.30 -23.24
CA GLU A 581 -0.36 -52.47 -24.06
C GLU A 581 -0.37 -53.78 -23.26
N LEU A 582 -0.08 -53.71 -21.95
CA LEU A 582 -0.02 -54.85 -21.04
C LEU A 582 -1.39 -55.18 -20.40
N ARG A 583 -2.48 -54.51 -20.78
CA ARG A 583 -3.83 -54.88 -20.32
C ARG A 583 -4.17 -56.33 -20.76
N PRO A 584 -4.71 -57.18 -19.87
CA PRO A 584 -5.22 -58.48 -20.26
C PRO A 584 -6.39 -58.37 -21.25
N SER A 585 -6.43 -59.25 -22.25
CA SER A 585 -7.59 -59.42 -23.13
C SER A 585 -8.44 -60.59 -22.64
N GLU A 586 -9.74 -60.57 -22.92
CA GLU A 586 -10.64 -61.73 -22.75
C GLU A 586 -10.15 -62.98 -23.52
N LYS A 587 -9.28 -62.79 -24.53
CA LYS A 587 -8.64 -63.85 -25.33
C LYS A 587 -7.32 -64.36 -24.72
N ASP A 588 -6.82 -63.79 -23.63
CA ASP A 588 -5.63 -64.28 -22.93
C ASP A 588 -5.99 -65.41 -21.96
N SER A 589 -5.18 -66.47 -21.92
CA SER A 589 -5.33 -67.51 -20.89
C SER A 589 -5.04 -66.96 -19.49
N ALA A 590 -5.67 -67.53 -18.46
CA ALA A 590 -5.56 -67.04 -17.07
C ALA A 590 -4.09 -66.86 -16.60
N GLY A 591 -3.20 -67.79 -16.94
CA GLY A 591 -1.76 -67.66 -16.65
C GLY A 591 -1.06 -66.54 -17.40
N ARG A 592 -1.44 -66.25 -18.66
CA ARG A 592 -0.92 -65.09 -19.40
C ARG A 592 -1.46 -63.77 -18.85
N SER A 593 -2.74 -63.74 -18.48
CA SER A 593 -3.36 -62.59 -17.81
C SER A 593 -2.67 -62.26 -16.48
N PHE A 594 -2.45 -63.27 -15.62
CA PHE A 594 -1.71 -63.11 -14.36
C PHE A 594 -0.27 -62.62 -14.59
N ASN A 595 0.46 -63.19 -15.56
CA ASN A 595 1.81 -62.75 -15.90
C ASN A 595 1.85 -61.30 -16.43
N LYS A 596 0.83 -60.86 -17.19
CA LYS A 596 0.67 -59.45 -17.60
C LYS A 596 0.48 -58.54 -16.38
N LEU A 597 -0.43 -58.88 -15.48
CA LEU A 597 -0.71 -58.10 -14.26
C LEU A 597 0.53 -58.00 -13.36
N GLN A 598 1.21 -59.12 -13.09
CA GLN A 598 2.43 -59.13 -12.28
C GLN A 598 3.58 -58.35 -12.94
N LYS A 599 3.66 -58.30 -14.29
CA LYS A 599 4.62 -57.43 -14.99
C LYS A 599 4.27 -55.96 -14.78
N ARG A 600 3.00 -55.56 -14.95
CA ARG A 600 2.51 -54.19 -14.73
C ARG A 600 2.86 -53.70 -13.31
N GLU A 601 2.52 -54.49 -12.29
CA GLU A 601 2.79 -54.16 -10.88
C GLU A 601 4.29 -53.92 -10.62
N ARG A 602 5.16 -54.83 -11.10
CA ARG A 602 6.62 -54.70 -10.98
C ARG A 602 7.17 -53.47 -11.68
N THR A 603 6.70 -53.15 -12.90
CA THR A 603 7.13 -51.96 -13.65
C THR A 603 6.69 -50.68 -12.94
N CYS A 604 5.45 -50.59 -12.45
CA CYS A 604 4.97 -49.44 -11.70
C CYS A 604 5.74 -49.23 -10.39
N ARG A 605 6.00 -50.32 -9.64
CA ARG A 605 6.75 -50.28 -8.37
C ARG A 605 8.20 -49.84 -8.58
N ALA A 606 8.86 -50.31 -9.65
CA ALA A 606 10.22 -49.91 -10.01
C ALA A 606 10.28 -48.45 -10.45
N TYR A 607 9.36 -48.01 -11.32
CA TYR A 607 9.22 -46.62 -11.73
C TYR A 607 8.99 -45.69 -10.53
N MET A 608 8.00 -45.99 -9.67
CA MET A 608 7.64 -45.12 -8.57
C MET A 608 8.78 -45.00 -7.53
N LYS A 609 9.53 -46.08 -7.27
CA LYS A 609 10.76 -45.96 -6.48
C LYS A 609 11.76 -44.99 -7.12
N ALA A 610 11.97 -45.06 -8.43
CA ALA A 610 12.91 -44.17 -9.11
C ALA A 610 12.43 -42.70 -9.11
N ILE A 611 11.13 -42.44 -9.26
CA ILE A 611 10.58 -41.08 -9.16
C ILE A 611 10.70 -40.54 -7.72
N VAL A 612 10.37 -41.32 -6.69
CA VAL A 612 10.55 -40.90 -5.29
C VAL A 612 12.02 -40.70 -4.94
N ASP A 613 12.93 -41.55 -5.43
CA ASP A 613 14.39 -41.34 -5.31
C ASP A 613 14.81 -40.03 -6.00
N THR A 614 14.24 -39.71 -7.17
CA THR A 614 14.48 -38.44 -7.90
C THR A 614 13.99 -37.24 -7.09
N VAL A 615 12.76 -37.25 -6.58
CA VAL A 615 12.21 -36.16 -5.75
C VAL A 615 13.02 -36.01 -4.45
N ASN A 616 13.41 -37.11 -3.80
CA ASN A 616 14.30 -37.09 -2.64
C ASN A 616 15.64 -36.42 -2.94
N ASN A 617 16.21 -36.64 -4.13
CA ASN A 617 17.42 -35.97 -4.58
C ASN A 617 17.18 -34.47 -4.84
N LEU A 618 16.04 -34.08 -5.42
CA LEU A 618 15.72 -32.68 -5.73
C LEU A 618 15.45 -31.84 -4.47
N LEU A 619 14.92 -32.44 -3.40
CA LEU A 619 14.53 -31.76 -2.15
C LEU A 619 15.60 -31.83 -1.05
N ARG A 620 16.79 -32.37 -1.33
CA ARG A 620 17.91 -32.42 -0.35
C ARG A 620 18.51 -31.03 -0.08
N PRO A 621 19.05 -30.76 1.13
CA PRO A 621 19.59 -29.44 1.49
C PRO A 621 20.61 -28.85 0.52
N GLU A 622 21.45 -29.68 -0.11
CA GLU A 622 22.45 -29.21 -1.09
C GLU A 622 21.81 -28.73 -2.40
N ALA A 623 20.69 -29.35 -2.82
CA ALA A 623 19.98 -29.02 -4.04
C ALA A 623 19.13 -27.74 -3.89
N LEU A 624 18.70 -27.38 -2.68
CA LEU A 624 17.87 -26.19 -2.44
C LEU A 624 18.53 -24.89 -2.94
N LYS A 625 19.86 -24.84 -2.99
CA LYS A 625 20.63 -23.73 -3.58
C LYS A 625 20.38 -23.60 -5.09
N SER A 626 20.32 -24.72 -5.79
CA SER A 626 20.03 -24.76 -7.23
C SER A 626 18.58 -24.38 -7.54
N TRP A 627 17.64 -24.59 -6.61
CA TRP A 627 16.29 -24.03 -6.72
C TRP A 627 16.28 -22.51 -6.50
N GLN A 628 17.05 -22.00 -5.52
CA GLN A 628 17.17 -20.56 -5.24
C GLN A 628 17.78 -19.77 -6.42
N ASP A 629 18.59 -20.43 -7.25
CA ASP A 629 19.14 -19.88 -8.50
C ASP A 629 18.13 -19.82 -9.68
N MET A 630 16.86 -20.17 -9.46
CA MET A 630 15.75 -19.89 -10.39
C MET A 630 14.98 -18.62 -9.95
N ASN A 631 14.34 -17.90 -10.88
CA ASN A 631 13.35 -16.88 -10.51
C ASN A 631 12.13 -17.50 -9.77
N SER A 632 11.39 -16.68 -9.00
CA SER A 632 10.28 -17.16 -8.15
C SER A 632 9.08 -17.74 -8.93
N THR A 633 8.90 -17.37 -10.20
CA THR A 633 7.88 -17.96 -11.07
C THR A 633 8.26 -19.38 -11.47
N GLU A 634 9.49 -19.60 -11.97
CA GLU A 634 9.98 -20.95 -12.29
C GLU A 634 10.11 -21.84 -11.04
N GLN A 635 10.47 -21.29 -9.86
CA GLN A 635 10.41 -22.02 -8.58
C GLN A 635 8.98 -22.51 -8.30
N THR A 636 7.98 -21.63 -8.36
CA THR A 636 6.57 -21.97 -8.09
C THR A 636 6.04 -22.96 -9.13
N HIS A 637 6.42 -22.81 -10.40
CA HIS A 637 6.04 -23.69 -11.49
C HIS A 637 6.63 -25.09 -11.34
N ALA A 638 7.95 -25.22 -11.16
CA ALA A 638 8.62 -26.50 -10.98
C ALA A 638 8.17 -27.22 -9.69
N ALA A 639 7.90 -26.48 -8.62
CA ALA A 639 7.37 -27.03 -7.38
C ALA A 639 5.92 -27.55 -7.55
N THR A 640 5.06 -26.81 -8.25
CA THR A 640 3.67 -27.23 -8.53
C THR A 640 3.62 -28.45 -9.44
N MET A 641 4.41 -28.46 -10.53
CA MET A 641 4.55 -29.64 -11.40
C MET A 641 5.01 -30.88 -10.63
N LEU A 642 5.92 -30.72 -9.65
CA LEU A 642 6.46 -31.83 -8.87
C LEU A 642 5.42 -32.44 -7.93
N LEU A 643 4.52 -31.63 -7.34
CA LEU A 643 3.36 -32.12 -6.59
C LEU A 643 2.47 -32.97 -7.51
N ASP A 644 2.01 -32.37 -8.61
CA ASP A 644 1.03 -32.95 -9.52
C ASP A 644 1.54 -34.25 -10.18
N THR A 645 2.75 -34.21 -10.77
CA THR A 645 3.39 -35.36 -11.44
C THR A 645 3.60 -36.55 -10.51
N LEU A 646 3.89 -36.31 -9.22
CA LEU A 646 4.04 -37.40 -8.26
C LEU A 646 2.69 -38.01 -7.88
N GLU A 647 1.65 -37.20 -7.73
CA GLU A 647 0.28 -37.66 -7.50
C GLU A 647 -0.26 -38.46 -8.69
N GLU A 648 -0.07 -37.97 -9.93
CA GLU A 648 -0.33 -38.68 -11.18
C GLU A 648 0.27 -40.09 -11.16
N GLY A 649 1.60 -40.19 -10.99
CA GLY A 649 2.31 -41.47 -10.97
C GLY A 649 1.89 -42.38 -9.81
N ALA A 650 1.54 -41.83 -8.65
CA ALA A 650 1.07 -42.60 -7.51
C ALA A 650 -0.31 -43.22 -7.76
N PHE A 651 -1.21 -42.52 -8.46
CA PHE A 651 -2.48 -43.11 -8.91
C PHE A 651 -2.29 -44.11 -10.06
N VAL A 652 -1.37 -43.89 -11.00
CA VAL A 652 -0.99 -44.91 -11.99
C VAL A 652 -0.47 -46.18 -11.29
N LEU A 653 0.32 -46.07 -10.21
CA LEU A 653 0.69 -47.23 -9.39
C LEU A 653 -0.54 -47.88 -8.72
N ALA A 654 -1.45 -47.11 -8.13
CA ALA A 654 -2.66 -47.61 -7.49
C ALA A 654 -3.61 -48.36 -8.45
N ASP A 655 -3.67 -47.93 -9.72
CA ASP A 655 -4.44 -48.57 -10.80
C ASP A 655 -3.82 -49.88 -11.31
N ASN A 656 -2.59 -50.18 -10.91
CA ASN A 656 -1.83 -51.35 -11.35
C ASN A 656 -1.50 -52.32 -10.19
N LEU A 657 -2.01 -52.07 -8.98
CA LEU A 657 -1.91 -52.95 -7.81
C LEU A 657 -3.15 -53.84 -7.68
N MET A 658 -2.98 -55.03 -7.11
CA MET A 658 -4.09 -55.94 -6.76
C MET A 658 -4.49 -55.74 -5.30
N GLU A 659 -5.80 -55.65 -5.05
CA GLU A 659 -6.36 -55.50 -3.70
C GLU A 659 -6.20 -56.78 -2.84
N PRO A 660 -5.93 -56.67 -1.53
CA PRO A 660 -5.53 -55.46 -0.80
C PRO A 660 -4.03 -55.20 -0.97
N ALA A 661 -3.65 -53.97 -1.32
CA ALA A 661 -2.25 -53.55 -1.44
C ALA A 661 -1.91 -52.37 -0.54
N PHE A 662 -0.70 -52.40 -0.01
CA PHE A 662 -0.04 -51.27 0.63
C PHE A 662 1.38 -51.16 0.08
N VAL A 663 1.76 -49.96 -0.37
CA VAL A 663 3.09 -49.66 -0.88
C VAL A 663 3.62 -48.40 -0.21
N LYS A 664 4.62 -48.60 0.64
CA LYS A 664 5.42 -47.53 1.25
C LYS A 664 6.72 -47.36 0.47
N VAL A 665 7.01 -46.13 0.09
CA VAL A 665 8.29 -45.74 -0.55
C VAL A 665 8.98 -44.72 0.36
N PRO A 666 9.82 -45.17 1.31
CA PRO A 666 10.47 -44.29 2.27
C PRO A 666 11.70 -43.62 1.66
N ALA A 667 11.84 -42.32 1.86
CA ALA A 667 13.06 -41.56 1.65
C ALA A 667 13.20 -40.46 2.73
N ASP A 668 14.31 -39.73 2.73
CA ASP A 668 14.65 -38.80 3.82
C ASP A 668 13.90 -37.46 3.72
N ASN A 669 13.78 -36.93 2.50
CA ASN A 669 13.14 -35.65 2.18
C ASN A 669 11.69 -35.80 1.69
N ILE A 670 11.23 -37.03 1.47
CA ILE A 670 9.86 -37.35 1.06
C ILE A 670 9.40 -38.71 1.59
N ILE A 671 8.14 -38.80 2.01
CA ILE A 671 7.47 -40.05 2.36
C ILE A 671 6.25 -40.21 1.45
N LEU A 672 6.11 -41.36 0.80
CA LEU A 672 4.94 -41.73 0.00
C LEU A 672 4.37 -43.07 0.50
N ASP A 673 3.09 -43.07 0.89
CA ASP A 673 2.31 -44.28 1.19
C ASP A 673 1.12 -44.36 0.21
N VAL A 674 0.96 -45.49 -0.49
CA VAL A 674 -0.17 -45.78 -1.39
C VAL A 674 -0.93 -47.01 -0.89
N TYR A 675 -2.26 -46.92 -0.81
CA TYR A 675 -3.15 -47.98 -0.34
C TYR A 675 -4.22 -48.30 -1.40
N VAL A 676 -4.52 -49.58 -1.61
CA VAL A 676 -5.64 -50.06 -2.44
C VAL A 676 -6.42 -51.09 -1.63
N LEU A 677 -7.66 -50.78 -1.28
CA LEU A 677 -8.37 -51.43 -0.16
C LEU A 677 -9.83 -51.73 -0.46
N SER A 678 -10.29 -52.88 0.05
CA SER A 678 -11.70 -53.27 0.09
C SER A 678 -12.50 -52.37 1.04
N THR A 679 -13.69 -51.96 0.61
CA THR A 679 -14.63 -51.16 1.42
C THR A 679 -15.85 -51.95 1.91
N ASP A 680 -16.07 -53.14 1.37
CA ASP A 680 -17.15 -54.07 1.72
C ASP A 680 -17.04 -54.60 3.17
N GLY A 681 -15.84 -54.54 3.76
CA GLY A 681 -15.53 -55.01 5.12
C GLY A 681 -15.61 -53.93 6.21
N GLN A 682 -15.04 -54.23 7.37
CA GLN A 682 -14.76 -53.22 8.40
C GLN A 682 -13.50 -52.44 8.02
N VAL A 683 -13.63 -51.13 7.83
CA VAL A 683 -12.53 -50.21 7.52
C VAL A 683 -12.20 -49.43 8.79
N GLN A 684 -10.91 -49.17 9.05
CA GLN A 684 -10.44 -48.37 10.19
C GLN A 684 -9.99 -46.98 9.72
N ASP A 685 -9.87 -46.03 10.66
CA ASP A 685 -9.36 -44.69 10.35
C ASP A 685 -7.87 -44.74 9.99
N PHE A 686 -7.46 -44.00 8.96
CA PHE A 686 -6.08 -43.98 8.47
C PHE A 686 -5.29 -42.85 9.10
N LYS A 687 -4.06 -43.13 9.54
CA LYS A 687 -3.11 -42.15 10.03
C LYS A 687 -1.76 -42.25 9.31
N PHE A 688 -1.34 -41.17 8.69
CA PHE A 688 -0.08 -41.06 7.95
C PHE A 688 0.80 -39.92 8.49
N PRO A 689 2.13 -40.06 8.58
CA PRO A 689 2.86 -41.33 8.53
C PRO A 689 2.59 -42.16 9.79
N GLN A 690 2.56 -43.49 9.64
CA GLN A 690 2.34 -44.42 10.76
C GLN A 690 3.39 -44.31 11.89
N SER A 691 4.57 -43.74 11.60
CA SER A 691 5.73 -43.63 12.49
C SER A 691 6.22 -42.17 12.57
N SER A 692 5.44 -41.31 13.23
CA SER A 692 5.72 -39.87 13.37
C SER A 692 6.76 -39.59 14.46
N GLN A 693 8.05 -39.48 14.10
CA GLN A 693 9.11 -39.06 15.04
C GLN A 693 8.92 -37.60 15.52
N ASP A 694 8.38 -36.75 14.66
CA ASP A 694 8.22 -35.30 14.86
C ASP A 694 6.76 -34.87 15.13
N GLY A 695 5.88 -35.78 15.56
CA GLY A 695 4.46 -35.47 15.84
C GLY A 695 3.57 -35.16 14.62
N ILE A 696 4.16 -34.89 13.46
CA ILE A 696 3.48 -34.69 12.17
C ILE A 696 2.56 -35.87 11.86
N SER A 697 1.29 -35.60 11.56
CA SER A 697 0.38 -36.60 10.98
C SER A 697 -0.86 -36.00 10.30
N ILE A 698 -1.45 -36.74 9.36
CA ILE A 698 -2.77 -36.52 8.78
C ILE A 698 -3.67 -37.74 9.06
N GLN A 699 -4.95 -37.51 9.30
CA GLN A 699 -5.94 -38.50 9.73
C GLN A 699 -7.21 -38.41 8.87
N LEU A 700 -7.66 -39.55 8.37
CA LEU A 700 -8.77 -39.70 7.41
C LEU A 700 -9.75 -40.77 7.90
N SER A 701 -11.05 -40.44 8.01
CA SER A 701 -12.03 -41.36 8.59
C SER A 701 -12.38 -42.53 7.66
N ALA A 702 -12.68 -43.68 8.28
CA ALA A 702 -13.19 -44.86 7.60
C ALA A 702 -14.48 -44.57 6.81
N ASN A 703 -15.34 -43.67 7.33
CA ASN A 703 -16.56 -43.24 6.65
C ASN A 703 -16.25 -42.53 5.33
N THR A 704 -15.32 -41.58 5.33
CA THR A 704 -14.92 -40.83 4.12
C THR A 704 -14.30 -41.76 3.08
N VAL A 705 -13.52 -42.77 3.49
CA VAL A 705 -13.00 -43.81 2.58
C VAL A 705 -14.12 -44.67 1.98
N LYS A 706 -15.12 -45.07 2.77
CA LYS A 706 -16.28 -45.83 2.28
C LYS A 706 -17.18 -45.02 1.35
N LEU A 707 -17.45 -43.75 1.68
CA LEU A 707 -18.30 -42.86 0.87
C LEU A 707 -17.71 -42.53 -0.49
N ASN A 708 -16.37 -42.50 -0.61
CA ASN A 708 -15.65 -42.23 -1.88
C ASN A 708 -15.20 -43.50 -2.61
N SER A 709 -15.71 -44.68 -2.21
CA SER A 709 -15.41 -45.97 -2.84
C SER A 709 -15.94 -46.04 -4.28
N ARG A 710 -15.23 -46.77 -5.15
CA ARG A 710 -15.69 -47.10 -6.51
C ARG A 710 -15.59 -48.61 -6.72
N ASN A 711 -16.70 -49.24 -7.10
CA ASN A 711 -16.80 -50.69 -7.36
C ASN A 711 -16.32 -51.58 -6.18
N GLY A 712 -16.55 -51.13 -4.94
CA GLY A 712 -16.08 -51.81 -3.71
C GLY A 712 -14.65 -51.42 -3.27
N VAL A 713 -13.91 -50.69 -4.11
CA VAL A 713 -12.48 -50.39 -3.92
C VAL A 713 -12.24 -48.91 -3.60
N ALA A 714 -11.36 -48.63 -2.64
CA ALA A 714 -10.81 -47.29 -2.42
C ALA A 714 -9.29 -47.27 -2.63
N LYS A 715 -8.80 -46.29 -3.40
CA LYS A 715 -7.37 -46.01 -3.61
C LYS A 715 -7.01 -44.72 -2.89
N LEU A 716 -6.08 -44.80 -1.95
CA LEU A 716 -5.61 -43.68 -1.13
C LEU A 716 -4.14 -43.40 -1.43
N VAL A 717 -3.79 -42.12 -1.60
CA VAL A 717 -2.40 -41.66 -1.72
C VAL A 717 -2.14 -40.66 -0.60
N PHE A 718 -1.05 -40.84 0.13
CA PHE A 718 -0.57 -39.90 1.15
C PHE A 718 0.89 -39.54 0.90
N VAL A 719 1.21 -38.24 0.98
CA VAL A 719 2.56 -37.73 0.73
C VAL A 719 2.96 -36.73 1.81
N LEU A 720 4.25 -36.73 2.20
CA LEU A 720 4.87 -35.68 3.00
C LEU A 720 6.12 -35.19 2.28
N TYR A 721 6.13 -33.93 1.83
CA TYR A 721 7.26 -33.28 1.16
C TYR A 721 7.98 -32.35 2.13
N LYS A 722 9.27 -32.59 2.38
CA LYS A 722 10.11 -31.69 3.17
C LYS A 722 10.73 -30.61 2.29
N ASN A 723 11.02 -29.45 2.87
CA ASN A 723 11.69 -28.29 2.25
C ASN A 723 10.98 -27.64 1.04
N LEU A 724 9.98 -28.29 0.41
CA LEU A 724 9.30 -27.83 -0.80
C LEU A 724 8.48 -26.54 -0.60
N GLY A 725 7.96 -26.31 0.61
CA GLY A 725 7.08 -25.17 0.93
C GLY A 725 7.69 -23.79 0.63
N GLN A 726 9.02 -23.65 0.74
CA GLN A 726 9.70 -22.37 0.50
C GLN A 726 9.71 -21.92 -0.98
N PHE A 727 9.33 -22.79 -1.91
CA PHE A 727 9.32 -22.52 -3.35
C PHE A 727 7.93 -22.17 -3.90
N LEU A 728 6.87 -22.23 -3.08
CA LEU A 728 5.49 -21.96 -3.49
C LEU A 728 5.05 -20.56 -3.02
N SER A 729 4.94 -19.61 -3.96
CA SER A 729 4.72 -18.19 -3.66
C SER A 729 3.52 -17.91 -2.74
N THR A 730 3.73 -17.01 -1.78
CA THR A 730 2.71 -16.50 -0.83
C THR A 730 2.09 -15.16 -1.25
N GLU A 731 2.51 -14.57 -2.38
CA GLU A 731 2.13 -13.22 -2.84
C GLU A 731 0.61 -13.01 -3.01
N ASN A 732 -0.15 -14.08 -3.21
CA ASN A 732 -1.62 -14.06 -3.38
C ASN A 732 -2.38 -14.90 -2.32
N ALA A 733 -1.78 -15.13 -1.15
CA ALA A 733 -2.32 -16.05 -0.15
C ALA A 733 -3.53 -15.49 0.62
N THR A 734 -4.62 -16.26 0.74
CA THR A 734 -5.90 -15.80 1.35
C THR A 734 -5.95 -15.93 2.88
N ILE A 735 -4.95 -15.36 3.53
CA ILE A 735 -4.68 -15.44 4.97
C ILE A 735 -5.67 -14.58 5.77
N LYS A 736 -6.06 -15.05 6.97
CA LYS A 736 -6.89 -14.28 7.91
C LYS A 736 -6.03 -13.72 9.03
N MET A 737 -5.78 -12.41 8.99
CA MET A 737 -5.13 -11.69 10.08
C MET A 737 -6.15 -11.28 11.14
N ALA A 738 -5.84 -11.50 12.42
CA ALA A 738 -6.77 -11.24 13.52
C ALA A 738 -7.02 -9.74 13.83
N ASN A 739 -6.19 -8.84 13.29
CA ASN A 739 -6.34 -7.39 13.37
C ASN A 739 -5.81 -6.76 12.07
N GLU A 740 -6.70 -6.21 11.24
CA GLU A 740 -6.34 -5.64 9.92
C GLU A 740 -5.37 -4.46 10.04
N ALA A 741 -5.47 -3.66 11.11
CA ALA A 741 -4.60 -2.53 11.40
C ALA A 741 -3.10 -2.87 11.55
N TYR A 742 -2.76 -4.15 11.78
CA TYR A 742 -1.38 -4.59 12.02
C TYR A 742 -0.67 -5.17 10.78
N GLY A 743 -1.37 -5.26 9.64
CA GLY A 743 -0.91 -6.04 8.48
C GLY A 743 0.18 -5.42 7.58
N ARG A 744 0.48 -4.12 7.71
CA ARG A 744 1.34 -3.42 6.72
C ARG A 744 2.84 -3.77 6.75
N ASN A 745 3.34 -4.33 7.86
CA ASN A 745 4.77 -4.65 8.06
C ASN A 745 4.98 -6.14 8.39
N VAL A 746 4.19 -7.02 7.79
CA VAL A 746 4.13 -8.46 8.10
C VAL A 746 4.09 -9.25 6.81
N SER A 747 5.22 -9.85 6.42
CA SER A 747 5.26 -10.82 5.33
C SER A 747 4.85 -12.21 5.83
N VAL A 748 4.54 -13.12 4.92
CA VAL A 748 4.04 -14.46 5.26
C VAL A 748 4.77 -15.50 4.43
N SER A 749 5.23 -16.56 5.10
CA SER A 749 5.88 -17.70 4.47
C SER A 749 5.21 -19.01 4.89
N VAL A 750 5.57 -20.10 4.21
CA VAL A 750 5.19 -21.47 4.58
C VAL A 750 6.15 -21.93 5.69
N ASN A 751 5.64 -22.11 6.91
CA ASN A 751 6.45 -22.46 8.08
C ASN A 751 6.31 -23.93 8.49
N SER A 752 6.04 -24.83 7.52
CA SER A 752 5.94 -26.27 7.73
C SER A 752 6.34 -27.05 6.47
N ASP A 753 6.55 -28.36 6.64
CA ASP A 753 6.48 -29.32 5.52
C ASP A 753 5.08 -29.31 4.87
N ILE A 754 4.98 -29.82 3.64
CA ILE A 754 3.70 -30.00 2.93
C ILE A 754 3.21 -31.43 3.13
N ILE A 755 1.97 -31.61 3.59
CA ILE A 755 1.33 -32.92 3.74
C ILE A 755 0.12 -33.02 2.81
N ALA A 756 0.00 -34.13 2.08
CA ALA A 756 -1.04 -34.35 1.08
C ALA A 756 -1.79 -35.65 1.36
N ALA A 757 -3.08 -35.66 1.02
CA ALA A 757 -3.93 -36.83 1.08
C ALA A 757 -4.96 -36.75 -0.06
N SER A 758 -5.09 -37.82 -0.85
CA SER A 758 -5.97 -37.90 -2.02
C SER A 758 -6.67 -39.24 -2.13
N ILE A 759 -7.87 -39.27 -2.72
CA ILE A 759 -8.67 -40.48 -2.95
C ILE A 759 -9.13 -40.52 -4.42
N ASN A 760 -8.99 -41.67 -5.07
CA ASN A 760 -9.61 -41.99 -6.38
C ASN A 760 -9.61 -40.83 -7.42
N LYS A 761 -8.42 -40.35 -7.85
CA LYS A 761 -8.24 -39.15 -8.71
C LYS A 761 -9.25 -39.07 -9.87
N GLU A 762 -10.10 -38.04 -9.81
CA GLU A 762 -11.07 -37.64 -10.83
C GLU A 762 -11.20 -36.10 -10.93
N SER A 763 -10.73 -35.38 -9.91
CA SER A 763 -10.65 -33.93 -9.83
C SER A 763 -9.55 -33.52 -8.84
N SER A 764 -8.94 -32.35 -9.02
CA SER A 764 -7.88 -31.81 -8.15
C SER A 764 -8.34 -31.42 -6.73
N ARG A 765 -9.64 -31.47 -6.41
CA ARG A 765 -10.15 -31.31 -5.03
C ARG A 765 -11.34 -32.22 -4.77
N VAL A 766 -11.16 -33.25 -3.94
CA VAL A 766 -12.26 -34.10 -3.46
C VAL A 766 -12.83 -33.51 -2.17
N PHE A 767 -14.12 -33.19 -2.15
CA PHE A 767 -14.81 -32.66 -0.96
C PHE A 767 -15.29 -33.81 -0.07
N ILE A 768 -15.21 -33.62 1.26
CA ILE A 768 -15.47 -34.69 2.25
C ILE A 768 -16.36 -34.19 3.40
N ASN A 769 -17.24 -35.06 3.88
CA ASN A 769 -18.21 -34.75 4.94
C ASN A 769 -17.56 -34.75 6.33
N ASP A 770 -16.88 -35.84 6.69
CA ASP A 770 -15.97 -35.87 7.83
C ASP A 770 -14.67 -35.16 7.40
N PRO A 771 -14.27 -34.04 8.03
CA PRO A 771 -13.10 -33.27 7.60
C PRO A 771 -11.80 -34.02 7.90
N VAL A 772 -10.80 -33.85 7.02
CA VAL A 772 -9.45 -34.38 7.23
C VAL A 772 -8.76 -33.56 8.32
N ILE A 773 -8.15 -34.22 9.30
CA ILE A 773 -7.46 -33.57 10.42
C ILE A 773 -5.96 -33.81 10.28
N PHE A 774 -5.16 -32.75 10.32
CA PHE A 774 -3.70 -32.87 10.31
C PHE A 774 -3.01 -31.97 11.33
N THR A 775 -1.91 -32.48 11.88
CA THR A 775 -0.97 -31.76 12.74
C THR A 775 0.36 -31.65 12.01
N LEU A 776 0.90 -30.45 11.92
CA LEU A 776 2.20 -30.16 11.32
C LEU A 776 3.10 -29.41 12.32
N LYS A 777 4.41 -29.66 12.22
CA LYS A 777 5.46 -29.04 13.03
C LYS A 777 5.90 -27.73 12.39
N HIS A 778 6.22 -26.72 13.20
CA HIS A 778 6.76 -25.45 12.74
C HIS A 778 8.26 -25.57 12.45
N ALA A 779 8.74 -24.97 11.34
CA ALA A 779 10.15 -24.97 10.98
C ALA A 779 10.97 -23.95 11.81
N ASP A 780 10.43 -22.73 11.96
CA ASP A 780 10.89 -21.70 12.90
C ASP A 780 9.84 -21.52 14.01
N MET A 781 10.29 -21.49 15.27
CA MET A 781 9.45 -21.43 16.47
C MET A 781 9.53 -20.10 17.24
N GLU A 782 10.34 -19.14 16.77
CA GLU A 782 10.64 -17.89 17.48
C GLU A 782 10.21 -16.64 16.71
N ASN A 783 10.38 -16.62 15.38
CA ASN A 783 10.16 -15.40 14.57
C ASN A 783 8.77 -15.31 13.92
N TYR A 784 7.89 -16.27 14.20
CA TYR A 784 6.63 -16.48 13.48
C TYR A 784 5.40 -16.52 14.40
N PHE A 785 4.28 -15.97 13.91
CA PHE A 785 2.99 -15.90 14.61
C PHE A 785 1.81 -16.12 13.63
N ASN A 786 0.56 -16.07 14.12
CA ASN A 786 -0.68 -16.22 13.32
C ASN A 786 -0.72 -17.46 12.38
N SER A 787 -0.66 -18.67 12.95
CA SER A 787 -0.80 -19.92 12.19
C SER A 787 -2.11 -20.02 11.40
N ASN A 788 -2.00 -20.14 10.07
CA ASN A 788 -3.12 -20.25 9.14
C ASN A 788 -3.08 -21.57 8.38
N CYS A 789 -4.03 -22.45 8.69
CA CYS A 789 -4.28 -23.72 7.98
C CYS A 789 -4.65 -23.45 6.52
N SER A 790 -3.79 -23.85 5.59
CA SER A 790 -3.91 -23.50 4.17
C SER A 790 -3.65 -24.71 3.26
N PHE A 791 -4.13 -24.63 2.02
CA PHE A 791 -3.83 -25.60 0.96
C PHE A 791 -3.34 -24.92 -0.31
N TRP A 792 -2.54 -25.62 -1.11
CA TRP A 792 -2.07 -25.11 -2.40
C TRP A 792 -3.17 -25.24 -3.45
N ASN A 793 -3.68 -24.10 -3.92
CA ASN A 793 -4.74 -24.03 -4.91
C ASN A 793 -4.15 -23.65 -6.28
N TYR A 794 -3.91 -24.63 -7.14
CA TYR A 794 -3.29 -24.45 -8.45
C TYR A 794 -4.23 -24.76 -9.62
N SER A 795 -3.78 -24.39 -10.81
CA SER A 795 -4.42 -24.70 -12.10
C SER A 795 -3.55 -25.70 -12.86
N GLU A 796 -4.07 -26.92 -13.06
CA GLU A 796 -3.43 -28.03 -13.80
C GLU A 796 -2.89 -27.57 -15.18
N ARG A 797 -3.61 -26.68 -15.87
CA ARG A 797 -3.21 -26.18 -17.20
C ARG A 797 -1.99 -25.26 -17.20
N SER A 798 -1.71 -24.59 -16.07
CA SER A 798 -0.70 -23.53 -15.99
C SER A 798 0.37 -23.78 -14.93
N MET A 799 0.23 -24.86 -14.14
CA MET A 799 1.14 -25.28 -13.08
C MET A 799 1.55 -24.14 -12.14
N MET A 800 0.60 -23.25 -11.86
CA MET A 800 0.73 -22.08 -11.00
C MET A 800 -0.49 -22.00 -10.09
N GLY A 801 -0.30 -21.48 -8.88
CA GLY A 801 -1.33 -21.44 -7.85
C GLY A 801 -1.07 -20.41 -6.76
N TYR A 802 -1.85 -20.50 -5.69
CA TYR A 802 -1.72 -19.67 -4.49
C TYR A 802 -2.20 -20.44 -3.25
N TRP A 803 -1.73 -20.05 -2.06
CA TRP A 803 -2.17 -20.64 -0.81
C TRP A 803 -3.57 -20.14 -0.42
N SER A 804 -4.50 -21.06 -0.18
CA SER A 804 -5.89 -20.74 0.16
C SER A 804 -6.28 -21.27 1.53
N THR A 805 -7.01 -20.48 2.32
CA THR A 805 -7.62 -20.92 3.60
C THR A 805 -9.04 -21.50 3.42
N GLN A 806 -9.56 -21.58 2.19
CA GLN A 806 -10.94 -21.99 1.92
C GLN A 806 -11.21 -23.45 2.34
N GLY A 807 -12.28 -23.67 3.12
CA GLY A 807 -12.65 -25.00 3.62
C GLY A 807 -11.78 -25.51 4.78
N CYS A 808 -10.71 -24.80 5.14
CA CYS A 808 -9.82 -25.14 6.25
C CYS A 808 -10.12 -24.32 7.51
N LYS A 809 -9.89 -24.93 8.67
CA LYS A 809 -10.09 -24.35 10.01
C LYS A 809 -8.92 -24.71 10.92
N LEU A 810 -8.51 -23.74 11.74
CA LEU A 810 -7.62 -23.96 12.88
C LEU A 810 -8.38 -24.71 13.97
N LEU A 811 -7.82 -25.80 14.51
CA LEU A 811 -8.36 -26.49 15.69
C LEU A 811 -7.60 -26.12 16.96
N ASP A 812 -6.27 -26.22 16.90
CA ASP A 812 -5.36 -25.89 18.00
C ASP A 812 -4.01 -25.40 17.44
N SER A 813 -3.31 -24.55 18.18
CA SER A 813 -1.99 -24.05 17.78
C SER A 813 -1.11 -23.69 18.98
N ASN A 814 0.09 -24.23 18.99
CA ASN A 814 1.12 -24.03 20.00
C ASN A 814 2.44 -23.68 19.28
N LYS A 815 3.44 -23.13 20.00
CA LYS A 815 4.70 -22.62 19.42
C LYS A 815 5.42 -23.62 18.49
N THR A 816 5.30 -24.91 18.77
CA THR A 816 5.96 -26.00 18.03
C THR A 816 5.12 -26.61 16.90
N HIS A 817 3.79 -26.53 16.98
CA HIS A 817 2.86 -27.38 16.23
C HIS A 817 1.50 -26.70 16.05
N THR A 818 0.88 -26.89 14.89
CA THR A 818 -0.51 -26.49 14.64
C THR A 818 -1.33 -27.67 14.12
N THR A 819 -2.57 -27.78 14.60
CA THR A 819 -3.55 -28.78 14.18
C THR A 819 -4.72 -28.11 13.44
N CYS A 820 -5.05 -28.69 12.28
CA CYS A 820 -5.95 -28.15 11.28
C CYS A 820 -7.04 -29.17 10.91
N SER A 821 -8.17 -28.66 10.42
CA SER A 821 -9.31 -29.45 9.91
C SER A 821 -9.77 -28.87 8.57
N CYS A 822 -9.76 -29.65 7.49
CA CYS A 822 -10.21 -29.19 6.16
C CYS A 822 -11.33 -30.09 5.59
N SER A 823 -12.32 -29.48 4.93
CA SER A 823 -13.49 -30.19 4.34
C SER A 823 -13.25 -30.69 2.91
N HIS A 824 -11.99 -30.90 2.53
CA HIS A 824 -11.56 -31.39 1.23
C HIS A 824 -10.19 -32.06 1.33
N LEU A 825 -9.73 -32.65 0.24
CA LEU A 825 -8.47 -33.38 0.10
C LEU A 825 -7.63 -32.76 -1.01
N THR A 826 -6.45 -32.26 -0.64
CA THR A 826 -5.49 -31.50 -1.44
C THR A 826 -4.07 -31.53 -0.78
N ASN A 827 -3.17 -30.64 -1.21
CA ASN A 827 -1.84 -30.42 -0.63
C ASN A 827 -1.89 -29.33 0.46
N PHE A 828 -1.59 -29.65 1.72
CA PHE A 828 -1.75 -28.76 2.88
C PHE A 828 -0.43 -28.29 3.50
N ALA A 829 -0.43 -27.08 4.07
CA ALA A 829 0.66 -26.55 4.90
C ALA A 829 0.16 -25.50 5.93
N ILE A 830 1.05 -25.11 6.85
CA ILE A 830 0.83 -23.99 7.78
C ILE A 830 1.55 -22.76 7.22
N LEU A 831 0.79 -21.69 6.95
CA LEU A 831 1.36 -20.37 6.71
C LEU A 831 1.43 -19.59 8.03
N MET A 832 2.50 -18.85 8.23
CA MET A 832 2.69 -18.02 9.43
C MET A 832 3.20 -16.63 9.07
N ALA A 833 2.69 -15.64 9.81
CA ALA A 833 3.14 -14.27 9.77
C ALA A 833 4.59 -14.19 10.29
N HIS A 834 5.49 -13.72 9.44
CA HIS A 834 6.83 -13.29 9.84
C HIS A 834 6.78 -11.81 10.19
N ARG A 835 7.42 -11.43 11.30
CA ARG A 835 7.85 -10.03 11.46
C ARG A 835 9.16 -9.90 10.72
N GLU A 836 9.16 -9.20 9.58
CA GLU A 836 10.42 -8.73 9.00
C GLU A 836 11.06 -7.75 9.98
N ILE A 837 12.03 -8.25 10.74
CA ILE A 837 13.00 -7.42 11.43
C ILE A 837 13.95 -6.92 10.34
N SER A 838 13.52 -5.87 9.64
CA SER A 838 14.32 -5.17 8.62
C SER A 838 15.46 -4.42 9.30
N ASP A 839 16.49 -5.15 9.74
CA ASP A 839 17.67 -4.68 10.49
C ASP A 839 18.65 -3.87 9.60
N THR A 840 18.10 -3.20 8.60
CA THR A 840 18.76 -2.42 7.55
C THR A 840 18.08 -1.06 7.32
N GLY A 841 17.09 -0.70 8.14
CA GLY A 841 16.56 0.67 8.23
C GLY A 841 17.30 1.51 9.28
N PRO A 842 17.80 2.72 8.96
CA PRO A 842 18.64 3.51 9.88
C PRO A 842 17.91 4.05 11.12
N HIS A 843 16.59 3.87 11.22
CA HIS A 843 15.77 4.51 12.25
C HIS A 843 16.05 4.03 13.68
N GLY A 844 16.34 2.74 13.89
CA GLY A 844 16.71 2.17 15.19
C GLY A 844 17.95 2.81 15.81
N PRO A 845 19.13 2.75 15.15
CA PRO A 845 20.34 3.40 15.65
C PRO A 845 20.19 4.92 15.73
N VAL A 846 19.50 5.58 14.78
CA VAL A 846 19.28 7.04 14.83
C VAL A 846 18.45 7.44 16.05
N LEU A 847 17.39 6.72 16.40
CA LEU A 847 16.58 7.03 17.59
C LEU A 847 17.39 6.80 18.88
N THR A 848 18.22 5.75 18.92
CA THR A 848 19.13 5.47 20.05
C THR A 848 20.18 6.58 20.21
N ILE A 849 20.79 7.04 19.11
CA ILE A 849 21.76 8.16 19.10
C ILE A 849 21.11 9.46 19.58
N ILE A 850 19.90 9.80 19.09
CA ILE A 850 19.13 10.96 19.55
C ILE A 850 18.87 10.86 21.06
N THR A 851 18.48 9.68 21.54
CA THR A 851 18.21 9.44 22.97
C THR A 851 19.46 9.61 23.82
N GLN A 852 20.60 9.01 23.43
CA GLN A 852 21.86 9.11 24.16
C GLN A 852 22.42 10.55 24.20
N VAL A 853 22.47 11.22 23.05
CA VAL A 853 22.95 12.62 22.97
C VAL A 853 22.02 13.57 23.71
N GLY A 854 20.71 13.39 23.57
CA GLY A 854 19.71 14.21 24.26
C GLY A 854 19.75 14.05 25.78
N ILE A 855 19.81 12.82 26.30
CA ILE A 855 19.96 12.57 27.74
C ILE A 855 21.30 13.14 28.26
N ALA A 856 22.40 13.02 27.51
CA ALA A 856 23.68 13.61 27.92
C ALA A 856 23.59 15.14 28.10
N VAL A 857 22.89 15.84 27.20
CA VAL A 857 22.63 17.29 27.32
C VAL A 857 21.69 17.60 28.50
N SER A 858 20.64 16.79 28.70
CA SER A 858 19.71 16.92 29.83
C SER A 858 20.43 16.79 31.18
N LEU A 859 21.26 15.75 31.35
CA LEU A 859 22.04 15.51 32.56
C LEU A 859 22.98 16.67 32.92
N VAL A 860 23.57 17.35 31.93
CA VAL A 860 24.38 18.58 32.16
C VAL A 860 23.50 19.74 32.63
N CYS A 861 22.36 19.98 31.97
CA CYS A 861 21.41 21.03 32.36
C CYS A 861 20.82 20.81 33.77
N LEU A 862 20.51 19.55 34.11
CA LEU A 862 20.05 19.14 35.43
C LEU A 862 21.16 19.26 36.48
N SER A 863 22.40 18.88 36.18
CA SER A 863 23.55 19.05 37.09
C SER A 863 23.74 20.52 37.49
N ILE A 864 23.71 21.45 36.52
CA ILE A 864 23.80 22.89 36.77
C ILE A 864 22.60 23.37 37.59
N SER A 865 21.38 22.88 37.30
CA SER A 865 20.17 23.23 38.04
C SER A 865 20.21 22.76 39.51
N ILE A 866 20.68 21.52 39.75
CA ILE A 866 20.86 20.95 41.10
C ILE A 866 21.92 21.75 41.87
N PHE A 867 23.04 22.10 41.24
CA PHE A 867 24.06 22.98 41.83
C PHE A 867 23.45 24.33 42.25
N THR A 868 22.69 24.97 41.35
CA THR A 868 22.00 26.25 41.60
C THR A 868 21.08 26.18 42.83
N PHE A 869 20.24 25.15 42.94
CA PHE A 869 19.31 25.02 44.06
C PHE A 869 19.93 24.43 45.35
N CYS A 870 21.15 23.90 45.31
CA CYS A 870 21.84 23.38 46.49
C CYS A 870 22.81 24.38 47.14
N PHE A 871 23.59 25.13 46.34
CA PHE A 871 24.67 25.97 46.87
C PHE A 871 24.18 27.38 47.25
N PHE A 872 23.24 27.97 46.51
CA PHE A 872 22.70 29.31 46.82
C PHE A 872 21.68 29.29 47.97
N ARG A 873 22.15 29.32 49.22
CA ARG A 873 21.29 29.42 50.44
C ARG A 873 20.22 30.54 50.37
N GLY A 874 20.49 31.63 49.67
CA GLY A 874 19.53 32.72 49.45
C GLY A 874 18.29 32.37 48.62
N LEU A 875 18.22 31.16 48.03
CA LEU A 875 17.10 30.68 47.20
C LEU A 875 16.22 29.62 47.90
N GLN A 876 16.37 29.37 49.20
CA GLN A 876 15.82 28.19 49.89
C GLN A 876 14.32 28.27 50.28
N SER A 877 13.45 28.51 49.29
CA SER A 877 11.98 28.55 49.41
C SER A 877 11.32 27.16 49.27
N ASP A 878 10.10 26.98 49.76
CA ASP A 878 9.29 25.75 49.59
C ASP A 878 9.10 25.40 48.09
N ARG A 879 8.81 26.37 47.21
CA ARG A 879 8.76 26.15 45.75
C ARG A 879 10.09 25.66 45.18
N ASN A 880 11.21 26.22 45.63
CA ASN A 880 12.53 25.79 45.17
C ASN A 880 12.96 24.45 45.80
N THR A 881 12.36 24.05 46.92
CA THR A 881 12.51 22.71 47.51
C THR A 881 11.80 21.66 46.65
N ILE A 882 10.63 21.99 46.07
CA ILE A 882 9.95 21.15 45.08
C ILE A 882 10.82 21.00 43.82
N HIS A 883 11.30 22.10 43.23
CA HIS A 883 12.19 22.09 42.06
C HIS A 883 13.45 21.26 42.28
N LYS A 884 14.10 21.41 43.46
CA LYS A 884 15.28 20.62 43.82
C LYS A 884 15.00 19.11 43.78
N ASN A 885 13.90 18.65 44.37
CA ASN A 885 13.56 17.23 44.38
C ASN A 885 13.13 16.72 43.00
N LEU A 886 12.40 17.54 42.23
CA LEU A 886 12.08 17.23 40.82
C LEU A 886 13.35 16.99 39.99
N CYS A 887 14.32 17.92 40.05
CA CYS A 887 15.59 17.77 39.34
C CYS A 887 16.40 16.56 39.79
N ILE A 888 16.46 16.28 41.11
CA ILE A 888 17.22 15.13 41.65
C ILE A 888 16.62 13.80 41.20
N ASN A 889 15.30 13.63 41.30
CA ASN A 889 14.65 12.38 40.89
C ASN A 889 14.77 12.16 39.37
N LEU A 890 14.62 13.22 38.58
CA LEU A 890 14.77 13.15 37.12
C LEU A 890 16.22 12.84 36.70
N PHE A 891 17.22 13.48 37.32
CA PHE A 891 18.64 13.21 37.07
C PHE A 891 19.01 11.75 37.39
N ILE A 892 18.50 11.19 38.51
CA ILE A 892 18.75 9.79 38.86
C ILE A 892 18.04 8.84 37.88
N ALA A 893 16.80 9.14 37.47
CA ALA A 893 16.09 8.35 36.47
C ALA A 893 16.81 8.35 35.11
N GLU A 894 17.19 9.52 34.60
CA GLU A 894 17.92 9.66 33.32
C GLU A 894 19.29 8.99 33.34
N LEU A 895 20.03 9.09 34.46
CA LEU A 895 21.34 8.44 34.62
C LEU A 895 21.25 6.91 34.66
N ILE A 896 20.25 6.37 35.39
CA ILE A 896 20.03 4.91 35.46
C ILE A 896 19.47 4.39 34.12
N PHE A 897 18.67 5.18 33.40
CA PHE A 897 18.19 4.84 32.06
C PHE A 897 19.37 4.73 31.07
N LEU A 898 20.28 5.71 31.07
CA LEU A 898 21.44 5.75 30.18
C LEU A 898 22.45 4.60 30.40
N ILE A 899 22.58 4.11 31.64
CA ILE A 899 23.61 3.12 32.02
C ILE A 899 23.03 1.71 32.20
N GLY A 900 21.75 1.59 32.58
CA GLY A 900 21.15 0.35 33.09
C GLY A 900 20.14 -0.32 32.16
N ILE A 901 19.63 0.32 31.12
CA ILE A 901 18.54 -0.24 30.30
C ILE A 901 18.94 -1.51 29.53
N ASP A 902 20.20 -1.61 29.09
CA ASP A 902 20.73 -2.73 28.32
C ASP A 902 21.29 -3.88 29.20
N MET A 903 21.23 -3.76 30.53
CA MET A 903 21.84 -4.70 31.50
C MET A 903 20.97 -5.96 31.75
N ILE A 904 20.55 -6.61 30.66
CA ILE A 904 19.54 -7.70 30.62
C ILE A 904 19.96 -8.94 31.44
N LYS A 905 21.26 -9.12 31.72
CA LYS A 905 21.81 -10.24 32.49
C LYS A 905 22.61 -9.69 33.70
N PRO A 906 22.34 -10.13 34.94
CA PRO A 906 21.37 -11.15 35.37
C PRO A 906 19.93 -10.60 35.52
N LYS A 907 18.92 -11.45 35.28
CA LYS A 907 17.49 -11.04 35.34
C LYS A 907 17.07 -10.37 36.65
N ILE A 908 17.61 -10.79 37.80
CA ILE A 908 17.33 -10.17 39.11
C ILE A 908 17.86 -8.73 39.18
N GLY A 909 19.05 -8.45 38.62
CA GLY A 909 19.59 -7.09 38.53
C GLY A 909 18.76 -6.21 37.61
N CYS A 910 18.35 -6.76 36.46
CA CYS A 910 17.47 -6.10 35.49
C CYS A 910 16.10 -5.73 36.09
N ALA A 911 15.51 -6.62 36.90
CA ALA A 911 14.28 -6.36 37.65
C ALA A 911 14.43 -5.25 38.70
N ILE A 912 15.54 -5.25 39.44
CA ILE A 912 15.86 -4.20 40.42
C ILE A 912 16.03 -2.83 39.72
N ILE A 913 16.73 -2.79 38.58
CA ILE A 913 16.89 -1.57 37.76
C ILE A 913 15.52 -1.07 37.29
N ALA A 914 14.67 -1.94 36.74
CA ALA A 914 13.31 -1.59 36.30
C ALA A 914 12.45 -1.05 37.46
N GLY A 915 12.53 -1.65 38.65
CA GLY A 915 11.83 -1.19 39.85
C GLY A 915 12.29 0.17 40.35
N ILE A 916 13.60 0.43 40.33
CA ILE A 916 14.20 1.72 40.72
C ILE A 916 13.82 2.82 39.71
N LEU A 917 13.86 2.52 38.40
CA LEU A 917 13.41 3.46 37.36
C LEU A 917 11.92 3.79 37.48
N HIS A 918 11.06 2.78 37.71
CA HIS A 918 9.63 2.98 37.94
C HIS A 918 9.40 3.95 39.12
N PHE A 919 10.10 3.74 40.25
CA PHE A 919 10.01 4.63 41.40
C PHE A 919 10.44 6.08 41.08
N PHE A 920 11.61 6.28 40.47
CA PHE A 920 12.13 7.64 40.23
C PHE A 920 11.34 8.42 39.16
N PHE A 921 10.85 7.76 38.10
CA PHE A 921 9.95 8.42 37.14
C PHE A 921 8.61 8.77 37.80
N LEU A 922 7.97 7.85 38.54
CA LEU A 922 6.70 8.17 39.22
C LEU A 922 6.86 9.22 40.33
N ALA A 923 8.04 9.28 40.97
CA ALA A 923 8.39 10.36 41.89
C ALA A 923 8.57 11.71 41.18
N SER A 924 9.20 11.78 40.00
CA SER A 924 9.32 13.05 39.27
C SER A 924 7.94 13.63 38.89
N PHE A 925 7.00 12.79 38.41
CA PHE A 925 5.61 13.17 38.23
C PHE A 925 4.93 13.64 39.53
N SER A 926 5.16 12.95 40.63
CA SER A 926 4.58 13.30 41.94
C SER A 926 5.08 14.67 42.43
N TRP A 927 6.38 14.96 42.28
CA TRP A 927 6.96 16.27 42.60
C TRP A 927 6.51 17.37 41.61
N MET A 928 6.33 17.06 40.33
CA MET A 928 5.73 17.99 39.36
C MET A 928 4.25 18.29 39.69
N CYS A 929 3.51 17.32 40.24
CA CYS A 929 2.16 17.54 40.76
C CYS A 929 2.14 18.49 41.97
N LEU A 930 3.09 18.33 42.88
CA LEU A 930 3.27 19.26 43.99
C LEU A 930 3.66 20.66 43.54
N GLU A 931 4.29 20.84 42.37
CA GLU A 931 4.46 22.17 41.78
C GLU A 931 3.11 22.80 41.39
N GLY A 932 2.24 22.04 40.71
CA GLY A 932 0.88 22.50 40.36
C GLY A 932 0.06 22.90 41.59
N VAL A 933 0.10 22.06 42.64
CA VAL A 933 -0.53 22.36 43.94
C VAL A 933 0.09 23.57 44.63
N GLN A 934 1.41 23.74 44.60
CA GLN A 934 2.10 24.91 45.17
C GLN A 934 1.77 26.22 44.42
N LEU A 935 1.58 26.16 43.10
CA LEU A 935 1.10 27.30 42.30
C LEU A 935 -0.36 27.65 42.64
N TYR A 936 -1.21 26.64 42.86
CA TYR A 936 -2.59 26.84 43.31
C TYR A 936 -2.67 27.47 44.72
N LEU A 937 -1.98 26.89 45.71
CA LEU A 937 -2.04 27.38 47.10
C LEU A 937 -1.53 28.83 47.21
N MET A 938 -0.43 29.15 46.54
CA MET A 938 0.15 30.50 46.49
C MET A 938 -0.77 31.55 45.84
N LEU A 939 -1.78 31.13 45.05
CA LEU A 939 -2.80 32.01 44.47
C LEU A 939 -4.05 32.19 45.36
N VAL A 940 -4.28 31.27 46.30
CA VAL A 940 -5.47 31.28 47.18
C VAL A 940 -5.16 31.87 48.56
N GLU A 941 -3.97 31.60 49.10
CA GLU A 941 -3.52 32.11 50.38
C GLU A 941 -2.65 33.35 50.17
N VAL A 942 -3.27 34.53 50.25
CA VAL A 942 -2.64 35.85 49.99
C VAL A 942 -1.77 36.34 51.18
N PHE A 943 -1.79 35.62 52.31
CA PHE A 943 -0.99 35.89 53.50
C PHE A 943 -0.05 34.71 53.79
N GLU A 944 1.19 35.00 54.20
CA GLU A 944 2.21 33.98 54.44
C GLU A 944 1.83 33.09 55.64
N SER A 945 1.83 31.76 55.47
CA SER A 945 1.60 30.83 56.56
C SER A 945 2.88 30.62 57.39
N GLU A 946 2.85 30.92 58.69
CA GLU A 946 4.01 30.84 59.60
C GLU A 946 4.66 29.43 59.69
N TYR A 947 3.95 28.38 59.30
CA TYR A 947 4.46 26.99 59.32
C TYR A 947 4.90 26.52 57.91
N SER A 948 6.18 26.13 57.79
CA SER A 948 6.73 25.58 56.53
C SER A 948 6.16 24.20 56.23
N ARG A 949 5.69 24.01 54.98
CA ARG A 949 4.90 22.83 54.57
C ARG A 949 5.75 21.67 54.06
N LYS A 950 7.07 21.86 53.99
CA LYS A 950 8.08 20.89 53.51
C LYS A 950 7.85 19.45 53.98
N LYS A 951 7.53 19.21 55.25
CA LYS A 951 7.29 17.85 55.79
C LYS A 951 6.18 17.12 55.03
N TYR A 952 5.08 17.80 54.72
CA TYR A 952 3.98 17.21 53.97
C TYR A 952 4.37 16.93 52.52
N TYR A 953 5.07 17.86 51.86
CA TYR A 953 5.54 17.66 50.48
C TYR A 953 6.51 16.48 50.34
N TYR A 954 7.44 16.29 51.29
CA TYR A 954 8.31 15.10 51.30
C TYR A 954 7.54 13.79 51.50
N VAL A 955 6.50 13.78 52.35
CA VAL A 955 5.63 12.61 52.52
C VAL A 955 4.85 12.34 51.23
N SER A 956 4.10 13.30 50.70
CA SER A 956 3.28 13.10 49.50
C SER A 956 4.10 12.77 48.25
N GLY A 957 5.26 13.41 48.06
CA GLY A 957 6.08 13.27 46.86
C GLY A 957 6.82 11.93 46.72
N TYR A 958 7.01 11.20 47.83
CA TYR A 958 7.71 9.90 47.83
C TYR A 958 6.86 8.72 48.32
N LEU A 959 5.86 8.94 49.19
CA LEU A 959 5.00 7.86 49.68
C LEU A 959 4.07 7.32 48.58
N PHE A 960 3.53 8.17 47.71
CA PHE A 960 2.67 7.72 46.61
C PHE A 960 3.42 6.81 45.60
N PRO A 961 4.60 7.18 45.07
CA PRO A 961 5.43 6.27 44.27
C PRO A 961 5.80 4.98 45.00
N ALA A 962 6.16 5.05 46.29
CA ALA A 962 6.54 3.88 47.08
C ALA A 962 5.38 2.88 47.23
N ILE A 963 4.15 3.36 47.44
CA ILE A 963 2.95 2.49 47.50
C ILE A 963 2.68 1.83 46.15
N VAL A 964 2.71 2.58 45.05
CA VAL A 964 2.44 2.03 43.70
C VAL A 964 3.46 0.95 43.32
N VAL A 965 4.76 1.24 43.48
CA VAL A 965 5.83 0.28 43.17
C VAL A 965 5.82 -0.91 44.13
N GLY A 966 5.57 -0.69 45.43
CA GLY A 966 5.48 -1.75 46.43
C GLY A 966 4.32 -2.73 46.16
N VAL A 967 3.13 -2.22 45.80
CA VAL A 967 1.99 -3.06 45.42
C VAL A 967 2.27 -3.79 44.10
N SER A 968 2.87 -3.12 43.11
CA SER A 968 3.17 -3.72 41.81
C SER A 968 4.18 -4.88 41.93
N ALA A 969 5.24 -4.70 42.72
CA ALA A 969 6.23 -5.75 43.00
C ALA A 969 5.67 -6.89 43.88
N ALA A 970 4.66 -6.63 44.72
CA ALA A 970 3.98 -7.66 45.50
C ALA A 970 2.98 -8.49 44.67
N VAL A 971 2.45 -7.93 43.57
CA VAL A 971 1.55 -8.63 42.64
C VAL A 971 2.33 -9.46 41.62
N ASP A 972 3.34 -8.86 40.96
CA ASP A 972 4.18 -9.56 40.00
C ASP A 972 5.59 -8.93 39.93
N TYR A 973 6.54 -9.52 40.65
CA TYR A 973 7.95 -9.16 40.56
C TYR A 973 8.64 -9.69 39.28
N GLY A 974 8.01 -10.63 38.57
CA GLY A 974 8.54 -11.27 37.36
C GLY A 974 8.33 -10.42 36.09
N SER A 975 7.29 -9.58 36.06
CA SER A 975 7.06 -8.60 34.98
C SER A 975 7.93 -7.32 35.09
N TYR A 976 8.88 -7.25 36.03
CA TYR A 976 9.95 -6.23 36.04
C TYR A 976 11.17 -6.73 35.26
N GLY A 977 11.45 -6.09 34.13
CA GLY A 977 12.48 -6.50 33.17
C GLY A 977 11.87 -7.30 32.01
N THR A 978 12.48 -7.17 30.83
CA THR A 978 12.13 -7.93 29.62
C THR A 978 13.40 -8.49 28.98
N ASP A 979 13.27 -9.48 28.10
CA ASP A 979 14.42 -10.02 27.35
C ASP A 979 15.01 -9.03 26.30
N LYS A 980 14.47 -7.80 26.21
CA LYS A 980 14.95 -6.73 25.32
C LYS A 980 15.47 -5.49 26.05
N ALA A 981 15.00 -5.21 27.26
CA ALA A 981 15.36 -4.02 28.05
C ALA A 981 14.93 -4.16 29.52
N CYS A 982 15.67 -3.52 30.43
CA CYS A 982 15.38 -3.50 31.87
C CYS A 982 14.30 -2.48 32.26
N TRP A 983 13.10 -2.72 31.74
CA TRP A 983 11.87 -1.94 31.98
C TRP A 983 10.66 -2.86 32.23
N LEU A 984 9.49 -2.30 32.53
CA LEU A 984 8.26 -3.06 32.78
C LEU A 984 7.82 -3.85 31.52
N SER A 985 7.33 -5.07 31.73
CA SER A 985 6.67 -5.84 30.66
C SER A 985 5.38 -5.16 30.18
N VAL A 986 5.19 -5.15 28.86
CA VAL A 986 4.02 -4.58 28.18
C VAL A 986 2.91 -5.62 28.01
N ASP A 987 3.28 -6.88 27.73
CA ASP A 987 2.37 -7.92 27.26
C ASP A 987 1.31 -8.31 28.30
N ASN A 988 1.71 -8.43 29.58
CA ASN A 988 0.85 -8.85 30.68
C ASN A 988 -0.07 -7.73 31.22
N HIS A 989 -0.30 -6.65 30.46
CA HIS A 989 -0.95 -5.40 30.92
C HIS A 989 -0.24 -4.69 32.09
N PHE A 990 0.88 -5.22 32.58
CA PHE A 990 1.59 -4.75 33.77
C PHE A 990 2.04 -3.28 33.67
N ILE A 991 2.33 -2.81 32.46
CA ILE A 991 2.64 -1.40 32.13
C ILE A 991 1.57 -0.40 32.61
N TRP A 992 0.31 -0.81 32.80
CA TRP A 992 -0.74 0.05 33.38
C TRP A 992 -0.48 0.46 34.83
N SER A 993 0.38 -0.27 35.56
CA SER A 993 0.86 0.14 36.90
C SER A 993 1.61 1.47 36.88
N PHE A 994 2.27 1.81 35.76
CA PHE A 994 2.91 3.10 35.54
C PHE A 994 1.98 4.08 34.83
N ILE A 995 1.35 3.68 33.71
CA ILE A 995 0.54 4.57 32.87
C ILE A 995 -0.66 5.14 33.64
N GLY A 996 -1.41 4.32 34.37
CA GLY A 996 -2.63 4.75 35.08
C GLY A 996 -2.38 5.90 36.08
N PRO A 997 -1.43 5.75 37.02
CA PRO A 997 -1.00 6.82 37.92
C PRO A 997 -0.50 8.08 37.20
N VAL A 998 0.25 7.93 36.10
CA VAL A 998 0.75 9.07 35.31
C VAL A 998 -0.39 9.86 34.66
N THR A 999 -1.33 9.19 33.99
CA THR A 999 -2.52 9.84 33.40
C THR A 999 -3.37 10.54 34.47
N PHE A 1000 -3.53 9.94 35.65
CA PHE A 1000 -4.24 10.56 36.77
C PHE A 1000 -3.54 11.85 37.27
N ILE A 1001 -2.22 11.83 37.41
CA ILE A 1001 -1.42 13.02 37.78
C ILE A 1001 -1.53 14.12 36.72
N ILE A 1002 -1.46 13.77 35.43
CA ILE A 1002 -1.60 14.72 34.33
C ILE A 1002 -2.97 15.42 34.39
N MET A 1003 -4.06 14.66 34.58
CA MET A 1003 -5.41 15.21 34.69
C MET A 1003 -5.57 16.15 35.89
N LEU A 1004 -5.04 15.80 37.07
CA LEU A 1004 -5.07 16.69 38.24
C LEU A 1004 -4.32 18.01 37.99
N ASN A 1005 -3.16 17.94 37.35
CA ASN A 1005 -2.37 19.13 37.02
C ASN A 1005 -3.03 20.04 35.99
N LEU A 1006 -3.70 19.48 34.97
CA LEU A 1006 -4.51 20.25 34.03
C LEU A 1006 -5.65 20.98 34.74
N ILE A 1007 -6.32 20.32 35.70
CA ILE A 1007 -7.37 20.94 36.53
C ILE A 1007 -6.79 22.09 37.36
N PHE A 1008 -5.65 21.92 38.02
CA PHE A 1008 -5.01 23.01 38.77
C PHE A 1008 -4.54 24.16 37.87
N LEU A 1009 -4.07 23.89 36.64
CA LEU A 1009 -3.66 24.89 35.67
C LEU A 1009 -4.86 25.71 35.17
N VAL A 1010 -5.97 25.05 34.82
CA VAL A 1010 -7.22 25.74 34.40
C VAL A 1010 -7.79 26.60 35.53
N ILE A 1011 -7.84 26.08 36.77
CA ILE A 1011 -8.36 26.87 37.91
C ILE A 1011 -7.44 28.05 38.25
N THR A 1012 -6.11 27.90 38.15
CA THR A 1012 -5.18 29.00 38.40
C THR A 1012 -5.22 30.06 37.30
N MET A 1013 -5.34 29.67 36.03
CA MET A 1013 -5.58 30.63 34.93
C MET A 1013 -6.93 31.34 35.06
N TYR A 1014 -8.02 30.64 35.37
CA TYR A 1014 -9.34 31.25 35.58
C TYR A 1014 -9.32 32.29 36.71
N LYS A 1015 -8.71 31.95 37.86
CA LYS A 1015 -8.54 32.91 38.97
C LYS A 1015 -7.61 34.07 38.59
N MET A 1016 -6.55 33.84 37.82
CA MET A 1016 -5.68 34.91 37.31
C MET A 1016 -6.45 35.91 36.45
N VAL A 1017 -7.22 35.45 35.45
CA VAL A 1017 -7.99 36.33 34.54
C VAL A 1017 -9.07 37.11 35.29
N LYS A 1018 -9.72 36.48 36.29
CA LYS A 1018 -10.71 37.14 37.14
C LYS A 1018 -10.11 38.20 38.07
N HIS A 1019 -8.85 38.05 38.46
CA HIS A 1019 -8.16 38.96 39.40
C HIS A 1019 -7.31 40.04 38.68
N SER A 1020 -6.89 39.82 37.43
CA SER A 1020 -6.16 40.82 36.63
C SER A 1020 -7.07 41.94 36.10
N THR A 1021 -8.36 41.66 35.92
CA THR A 1021 -9.36 42.58 35.38
C THR A 1021 -9.90 43.60 36.39
N THR A 1022 -9.57 43.48 37.68
CA THR A 1022 -10.23 44.23 38.77
C THR A 1022 -9.44 45.39 39.37
N LEU A 1023 -8.17 45.62 39.00
CA LEU A 1023 -7.30 46.60 39.67
C LEU A 1023 -6.38 47.38 38.69
N LYS A 1024 -6.05 48.63 39.07
CA LYS A 1024 -5.14 49.51 38.30
C LYS A 1024 -3.69 48.97 38.24
N PRO A 1025 -2.95 49.24 37.15
CA PRO A 1025 -1.61 48.69 36.95
C PRO A 1025 -0.51 49.50 37.65
N ASP A 1026 0.00 48.98 38.77
CA ASP A 1026 1.32 49.36 39.30
C ASP A 1026 2.42 48.56 38.59
N SER A 1027 3.54 49.21 38.25
CA SER A 1027 4.64 48.61 37.47
C SER A 1027 5.27 47.38 38.13
N SER A 1028 5.30 47.34 39.48
CA SER A 1028 5.80 46.20 40.26
C SER A 1028 4.90 44.96 40.21
N ARG A 1029 3.60 45.13 39.96
CA ARG A 1029 2.64 44.01 39.87
C ARG A 1029 2.71 43.30 38.52
N LEU A 1030 2.94 44.04 37.43
CA LEU A 1030 3.11 43.47 36.09
C LEU A 1030 4.33 42.54 35.99
N GLU A 1031 5.44 42.89 36.65
CA GLU A 1031 6.64 42.05 36.78
C GLU A 1031 6.32 40.68 37.42
N ASN A 1032 5.52 40.70 38.49
CA ASN A 1032 5.11 39.47 39.20
C ASN A 1032 4.17 38.63 38.32
N ILE A 1033 3.14 39.23 37.71
CA ILE A 1033 2.22 38.53 36.80
C ILE A 1033 3.00 37.83 35.67
N LYS A 1034 3.95 38.53 35.03
CA LYS A 1034 4.81 37.95 33.98
C LYS A 1034 5.62 36.75 34.48
N SER A 1035 6.13 36.79 35.72
CA SER A 1035 6.86 35.67 36.32
C SER A 1035 5.97 34.47 36.67
N TRP A 1036 4.64 34.64 36.79
CA TRP A 1036 3.70 33.56 37.08
C TRP A 1036 3.12 32.94 35.80
N VAL A 1037 2.79 33.76 34.79
CA VAL A 1037 2.43 33.29 33.43
C VAL A 1037 3.53 32.39 32.87
N MET A 1038 4.80 32.80 33.01
CA MET A 1038 5.96 32.02 32.59
C MET A 1038 6.09 30.67 33.32
N GLY A 1039 5.63 30.58 34.57
CA GLY A 1039 5.60 29.32 35.33
C GLY A 1039 4.46 28.39 34.90
N ALA A 1040 3.27 28.94 34.63
CA ALA A 1040 2.15 28.17 34.08
C ALA A 1040 2.46 27.64 32.67
N PHE A 1041 3.11 28.45 31.83
CA PHE A 1041 3.58 28.05 30.50
C PHE A 1041 4.64 26.94 30.57
N ALA A 1042 5.62 27.06 31.47
CA ALA A 1042 6.62 26.01 31.70
C ALA A 1042 5.97 24.68 32.11
N LEU A 1043 5.01 24.71 33.05
CA LEU A 1043 4.27 23.51 33.48
C LEU A 1043 3.45 22.90 32.32
N LEU A 1044 2.84 23.72 31.47
CA LEU A 1044 2.10 23.26 30.28
C LEU A 1044 3.02 22.55 29.27
N CYS A 1045 4.20 23.11 28.98
CA CYS A 1045 5.17 22.51 28.06
C CYS A 1045 5.80 21.23 28.61
N LEU A 1046 6.18 21.22 29.89
CA LEU A 1046 6.85 20.09 30.54
C LEU A 1046 5.96 18.85 30.71
N LEU A 1047 4.65 19.06 30.92
CA LEU A 1047 3.69 17.98 31.21
C LEU A 1047 2.76 17.67 30.03
N GLY A 1048 2.26 18.70 29.34
CA GLY A 1048 1.13 18.58 28.42
C GLY A 1048 1.48 18.23 26.98
N LEU A 1049 2.71 18.50 26.52
CA LEU A 1049 3.15 18.18 25.15
C LEU A 1049 3.88 16.84 25.12
N THR A 1050 4.97 16.74 25.89
CA THR A 1050 5.80 15.55 26.15
C THR A 1050 4.96 14.26 26.25
N TRP A 1051 4.05 14.19 27.22
CA TRP A 1051 3.36 12.94 27.57
C TRP A 1051 2.06 12.70 26.80
N SER A 1052 1.49 13.74 26.17
CA SER A 1052 0.40 13.54 25.20
C SER A 1052 0.89 12.76 23.98
N PHE A 1053 2.03 13.15 23.40
CA PHE A 1053 2.63 12.39 22.29
C PHE A 1053 3.01 10.96 22.70
N GLY A 1054 3.43 10.75 23.95
CA GLY A 1054 3.68 9.41 24.50
C GLY A 1054 2.43 8.52 24.55
N LEU A 1055 1.28 9.07 24.96
CA LEU A 1055 0.01 8.33 24.97
C LEU A 1055 -0.51 8.04 23.55
N PHE A 1056 -0.42 9.00 22.62
CA PHE A 1056 -0.77 8.76 21.21
C PHE A 1056 0.15 7.75 20.53
N PHE A 1057 1.46 7.75 20.82
CA PHE A 1057 2.40 6.75 20.32
C PHE A 1057 2.00 5.32 20.73
N ILE A 1058 1.57 5.12 21.99
CA ILE A 1058 1.11 3.81 22.49
C ILE A 1058 -0.18 3.35 21.80
N ASN A 1059 -1.06 4.28 21.40
CA ASN A 1059 -2.36 3.95 20.80
C ASN A 1059 -2.29 3.68 19.28
N GLU A 1060 -1.48 4.44 18.53
CA GLU A 1060 -1.44 4.38 17.05
C GLU A 1060 -0.11 3.90 16.47
N ALA A 1061 0.89 3.58 17.30
CA ALA A 1061 2.19 3.02 16.92
C ALA A 1061 2.98 3.82 15.84
N SER A 1062 2.65 5.09 15.64
CA SER A 1062 3.25 5.93 14.59
C SER A 1062 4.72 6.27 14.87
N ILE A 1063 5.58 6.00 13.90
CA ILE A 1063 7.03 6.31 13.93
C ILE A 1063 7.28 7.80 14.19
N VAL A 1064 6.44 8.69 13.62
CA VAL A 1064 6.54 10.14 13.83
C VAL A 1064 6.28 10.51 15.30
N MET A 1065 5.30 9.87 15.95
CA MET A 1065 5.03 10.08 17.37
C MET A 1065 6.16 9.56 18.25
N ALA A 1066 6.83 8.46 17.87
CA ALA A 1066 8.02 7.95 18.56
C ALA A 1066 9.18 8.97 18.57
N TYR A 1067 9.50 9.57 17.42
CA TYR A 1067 10.51 10.63 17.32
C TYR A 1067 10.11 11.87 18.14
N LEU A 1068 8.86 12.34 18.01
CA LEU A 1068 8.38 13.51 18.76
C LEU A 1068 8.44 13.29 20.28
N PHE A 1069 7.92 12.17 20.77
CA PHE A 1069 7.99 11.79 22.18
C PHE A 1069 9.44 11.77 22.69
N THR A 1070 10.35 11.13 21.94
CA THR A 1070 11.77 11.01 22.32
C THR A 1070 12.48 12.36 22.36
N ILE A 1071 12.25 13.23 21.36
CA ILE A 1071 12.84 14.57 21.30
C ILE A 1071 12.31 15.45 22.44
N PHE A 1072 11.00 15.48 22.69
CA PHE A 1072 10.45 16.28 23.78
C PHE A 1072 10.86 15.76 25.18
N ASN A 1073 11.00 14.45 25.35
CA ASN A 1073 11.47 13.83 26.60
C ASN A 1073 12.94 14.21 26.88
N THR A 1074 13.84 14.06 25.89
CA THR A 1074 15.25 14.44 26.05
C THR A 1074 15.47 15.95 26.30
N PHE A 1075 14.57 16.83 25.83
CA PHE A 1075 14.63 18.26 26.16
C PHE A 1075 14.01 18.64 27.52
N GLN A 1076 13.43 17.71 28.28
CA GLN A 1076 12.72 18.01 29.54
C GLN A 1076 13.65 18.68 30.59
N GLY A 1077 14.85 18.14 30.83
CA GLY A 1077 15.83 18.74 31.74
C GLY A 1077 16.40 20.09 31.25
N MET A 1078 16.52 20.27 29.93
CA MET A 1078 16.91 21.54 29.33
C MET A 1078 15.85 22.62 29.55
N PHE A 1079 14.57 22.32 29.37
CA PHE A 1079 13.47 23.24 29.65
C PHE A 1079 13.42 23.63 31.13
N ILE A 1080 13.61 22.69 32.06
CA ILE A 1080 13.69 22.97 33.50
C ILE A 1080 14.82 23.98 33.79
N PHE A 1081 16.02 23.78 33.23
CA PHE A 1081 17.14 24.73 33.38
C PHE A 1081 16.81 26.12 32.80
N ILE A 1082 16.21 26.19 31.61
CA ILE A 1082 15.83 27.45 30.97
C ILE A 1082 14.80 28.21 31.82
N PHE A 1083 13.67 27.60 32.16
CA PHE A 1083 12.58 28.29 32.84
C PHE A 1083 12.86 28.58 34.33
N HIS A 1084 13.49 27.64 35.04
CA HIS A 1084 13.65 27.72 36.51
C HIS A 1084 14.99 28.32 36.92
N CYS A 1085 16.06 28.18 36.13
CA CYS A 1085 17.36 28.80 36.42
C CYS A 1085 17.63 30.05 35.56
N LEU A 1086 17.61 29.93 34.23
CA LEU A 1086 18.01 31.04 33.35
C LEU A 1086 16.98 32.17 33.26
N LEU A 1087 15.68 31.90 33.30
CA LEU A 1087 14.64 32.94 33.18
C LEU A 1087 14.20 33.53 34.53
N GLN A 1088 14.46 32.86 35.67
CA GLN A 1088 14.00 33.34 36.98
C GLN A 1088 14.84 34.54 37.48
N LYS A 1089 14.21 35.72 37.57
CA LYS A 1089 14.88 36.98 38.02
C LYS A 1089 15.58 36.88 39.38
N LYS A 1090 15.07 36.08 40.33
CA LYS A 1090 15.71 35.85 41.64
C LYS A 1090 17.06 35.12 41.47
N VAL A 1091 17.09 34.07 40.67
CA VAL A 1091 18.30 33.27 40.37
C VAL A 1091 19.35 34.12 39.66
N ARG A 1092 18.96 34.90 38.62
CA ARG A 1092 19.86 35.85 37.94
C ARG A 1092 20.56 36.84 38.89
N LYS A 1093 19.87 37.32 39.92
CA LYS A 1093 20.45 38.26 40.90
C LYS A 1093 21.52 37.61 41.78
N GLU A 1094 21.32 36.36 42.19
CA GLU A 1094 22.34 35.64 42.97
C GLU A 1094 23.54 35.22 42.11
N TYR A 1095 23.32 34.78 40.86
CA TYR A 1095 24.40 34.61 39.89
C TYR A 1095 25.19 35.90 39.67
N SER A 1096 24.53 37.05 39.50
CA SER A 1096 25.19 38.35 39.29
C SER A 1096 25.99 38.82 40.51
N LYS A 1097 25.60 38.45 41.74
CA LYS A 1097 26.40 38.65 42.94
C LYS A 1097 27.62 37.73 42.97
N CYS A 1098 27.43 36.43 42.70
CA CYS A 1098 28.49 35.42 42.62
C CYS A 1098 29.56 35.80 41.57
N PHE A 1099 29.14 36.37 40.43
CA PHE A 1099 30.05 36.86 39.38
C PHE A 1099 30.74 38.20 39.70
N ARG A 1100 30.31 38.91 40.76
CA ARG A 1100 30.90 40.20 41.20
C ARG A 1100 31.74 40.11 42.47
N HIS A 1101 31.61 39.03 43.25
CA HIS A 1101 32.47 38.76 44.41
C HIS A 1101 33.08 37.36 44.30
N THR A 1102 34.40 37.30 44.17
CA THR A 1102 35.22 36.11 43.84
C THR A 1102 35.25 34.99 44.90
N TYR A 1103 34.31 34.99 45.85
CA TYR A 1103 34.16 33.97 46.90
C TYR A 1103 32.72 33.49 46.99
N CYS A 1104 32.35 32.62 46.04
CA CYS A 1104 31.06 31.93 46.05
C CYS A 1104 31.07 30.66 46.94
N CYS A 1105 32.17 30.41 47.66
CA CYS A 1105 32.34 29.38 48.69
C CYS A 1105 33.02 29.99 49.93
N GLY A 1106 32.38 29.87 51.09
CA GLY A 1106 32.91 30.27 52.40
C GLY A 1106 32.17 29.49 53.50
N GLY A 1107 32.93 28.87 54.41
CA GLY A 1107 32.42 27.87 55.37
C GLY A 1107 31.72 28.42 56.61
N LEU A 1108 31.23 27.49 57.45
CA LEU A 1108 30.79 27.75 58.84
C LEU A 1108 31.96 27.53 59.84
N PRO A 1109 31.83 27.91 61.12
CA PRO A 1109 32.97 28.21 61.99
C PRO A 1109 33.56 27.01 62.74
N THR A 1110 34.78 27.22 63.26
CA THR A 1110 35.43 26.41 64.31
C THR A 1110 36.17 27.35 65.29
N GLU A 1111 36.34 26.92 66.55
CA GLU A 1111 36.91 27.72 67.64
C GLU A 1111 38.43 27.52 67.84
N SER A 1112 39.08 28.52 68.46
CA SER A 1112 40.44 28.47 69.06
C SER A 1112 41.61 28.29 68.05
N SER A 1113 42.85 28.74 68.31
CA SER A 1113 43.51 29.16 69.56
C SER A 1113 44.68 30.15 69.33
N HIS A 1114 44.99 31.01 70.32
CA HIS A 1114 46.25 31.75 70.61
C HIS A 1114 47.20 32.21 69.46
N GLY A 1115 47.46 33.53 69.35
CA GLY A 1115 48.36 34.08 68.30
C GLY A 1115 49.13 35.41 68.51
N SER A 1116 48.97 36.13 69.64
CA SER A 1116 49.80 37.30 70.06
C SER A 1116 49.86 38.60 69.21
N ALA A 1117 50.29 39.68 69.89
CA ALA A 1117 50.84 40.96 69.38
C ALA A 1117 49.93 42.12 68.85
N LYS A 1118 49.48 42.96 69.80
CA LYS A 1118 49.66 44.44 69.86
C LYS A 1118 48.94 45.40 68.87
N THR A 1119 47.94 46.12 69.42
CA THR A 1119 47.70 47.61 69.42
C THR A 1119 47.67 48.41 68.09
N SER A 1120 46.81 49.43 67.92
CA SER A 1120 46.31 50.41 68.91
C SER A 1120 44.91 51.01 68.62
N THR A 1121 44.25 51.45 69.71
CA THR A 1121 43.33 52.61 69.93
C THR A 1121 42.63 53.24 68.70
N THR A 1122 41.31 53.55 68.67
CA THR A 1122 40.62 54.45 69.63
C THR A 1122 39.07 54.42 69.59
N ARG A 1123 38.45 54.46 70.79
CA ARG A 1123 37.12 54.97 71.26
C ARG A 1123 36.15 55.72 70.29
N THR A 1124 34.81 55.86 70.51
CA THR A 1124 33.69 55.15 71.24
C THR A 1124 32.40 56.02 71.14
N SER A 1125 31.19 55.43 70.96
CA SER A 1125 29.86 55.99 71.36
C SER A 1125 29.38 57.32 70.70
N ALA A 1126 28.11 57.78 70.74
CA ALA A 1126 26.79 57.27 71.18
C ALA A 1126 25.68 57.97 70.33
N ARG A 1127 24.57 57.33 69.89
CA ARG A 1127 23.23 57.13 70.52
C ARG A 1127 22.31 58.39 70.57
N TYR A 1128 21.00 58.20 70.25
CA TYR A 1128 19.87 59.19 70.26
C TYR A 1128 19.90 60.25 69.12
N SER A 1129 18.79 60.86 68.64
CA SER A 1129 17.37 60.90 69.07
C SER A 1129 16.38 60.80 67.88
N SER A 1130 15.06 60.81 68.13
CA SER A 1130 13.96 60.76 67.13
C SER A 1130 13.10 62.03 67.08
N GLY A 1131 12.54 62.36 65.90
CA GLY A 1131 11.48 63.38 65.71
C GLY A 1131 11.98 64.81 65.42
N THR A 1132 11.19 65.74 64.85
CA THR A 1132 9.79 65.65 64.36
C THR A 1132 9.42 66.86 63.45
N GLN A 1133 8.27 66.78 62.77
CA GLN A 1133 7.53 67.86 62.06
C GLN A 1133 8.10 68.39 60.70
N SER A 1134 7.31 69.07 59.85
CA SER A 1134 6.07 68.66 59.14
C SER A 1134 5.56 69.79 58.19
N ARG A 1135 4.73 69.42 57.18
CA ARG A 1135 3.68 70.24 56.51
C ARG A 1135 4.03 71.31 55.42
N ILE A 1136 3.50 71.05 54.21
CA ILE A 1136 2.47 71.85 53.46
C ILE A 1136 2.83 72.77 52.26
N ARG A 1137 2.13 72.49 51.11
CA ARG A 1137 1.75 73.35 49.94
C ARG A 1137 2.86 73.94 49.03
N ARG A 1138 2.56 74.35 47.78
CA ARG A 1138 1.68 73.81 46.70
C ARG A 1138 2.03 74.48 45.35
N MET A 1139 1.91 73.71 44.27
CA MET A 1139 1.93 74.05 42.83
C MET A 1139 1.22 75.37 42.42
N TRP A 1140 1.90 76.22 41.62
CA TRP A 1140 1.43 76.86 40.35
C TRP A 1140 2.44 77.90 39.82
N ASN A 1141 2.95 77.73 38.59
CA ASN A 1141 2.85 78.69 37.47
C ASN A 1141 3.59 78.17 36.22
N ASP A 1142 3.22 78.69 35.04
CA ASP A 1142 3.53 78.07 33.75
C ASP A 1142 3.95 79.08 32.66
N THR A 1143 4.83 78.65 31.75
CA THR A 1143 5.27 79.29 30.49
C THR A 1143 5.80 80.74 30.47
N VAL A 1144 6.78 81.00 29.58
CA VAL A 1144 6.56 81.77 28.32
C VAL A 1144 7.83 81.83 27.45
N ARG A 1145 7.61 81.79 26.11
CA ARG A 1145 8.52 82.12 24.99
C ARG A 1145 9.53 81.03 24.54
N LYS A 1146 9.82 80.80 23.24
CA LYS A 1146 9.06 80.68 21.95
C LYS A 1146 10.11 80.65 20.81
N GLN A 1147 10.01 79.69 19.87
CA GLN A 1147 10.46 79.76 18.44
C GLN A 1147 11.97 80.02 18.15
N SER A 1148 12.58 79.65 17.01
CA SER A 1148 12.26 78.72 15.89
C SER A 1148 13.53 78.38 15.06
N GLU A 1149 13.40 77.45 14.09
CA GLU A 1149 14.17 77.35 12.81
C GLU A 1149 15.65 76.85 12.72
N SER A 1150 15.77 75.66 12.10
CA SER A 1150 16.60 75.27 10.94
C SER A 1150 17.98 75.90 10.58
N SER A 1151 19.02 75.06 10.66
CA SER A 1151 20.02 74.69 9.62
C SER A 1151 21.05 75.66 8.96
N PHE A 1152 22.32 75.19 8.96
CA PHE A 1152 23.34 75.17 7.87
C PHE A 1152 24.38 76.32 7.64
N ILE A 1153 25.65 75.90 7.40
CA ILE A 1153 26.77 76.55 6.62
C ILE A 1153 27.42 77.83 7.22
N SER A 1154 28.74 78.15 7.10
CA SER A 1154 29.97 77.52 6.50
C SER A 1154 31.17 77.65 7.50
N GLY A 1155 32.25 76.85 7.47
CA GLY A 1155 33.45 76.99 6.59
C GLY A 1155 34.76 77.01 7.44
N ASP A 1156 36.02 77.25 6.99
CA ASP A 1156 36.82 77.11 5.73
C ASP A 1156 38.28 77.64 6.06
N ILE A 1157 39.47 77.26 5.52
CA ILE A 1157 39.96 76.26 4.52
C ILE A 1157 41.53 76.06 4.61
N ASN A 1158 42.08 74.86 4.33
CA ASN A 1158 43.49 74.48 3.97
C ASN A 1158 44.71 74.80 4.93
N SER A 1159 45.99 74.33 4.79
CA SER A 1159 46.74 73.67 3.68
C SER A 1159 47.90 72.71 4.09
N THR A 1160 47.97 71.52 3.47
CA THR A 1160 49.13 70.70 2.96
C THR A 1160 50.61 70.76 3.46
N SER A 1161 51.14 69.55 3.77
CA SER A 1161 52.48 68.97 3.36
C SER A 1161 53.80 69.51 3.98
N THR A 1162 54.98 68.84 3.99
CA THR A 1162 55.54 67.64 3.26
C THR A 1162 56.47 66.73 4.12
N LEU A 1163 56.75 65.51 3.61
CA LEU A 1163 58.00 64.68 3.61
C LEU A 1163 59.28 65.26 4.29
N ASN A 1164 60.27 64.50 4.82
CA ASN A 1164 60.81 63.15 4.48
C ASN A 1164 61.81 62.67 5.61
N GLN A 1165 62.55 61.54 5.66
CA GLN A 1165 62.72 60.25 4.92
C GLN A 1165 63.56 59.23 5.77
N VAL A 1166 63.81 58.01 5.21
CA VAL A 1166 65.02 57.14 5.34
C VAL A 1166 65.21 56.20 6.57
N THR A 1167 65.65 54.92 6.46
CA THR A 1167 65.53 53.82 5.44
C THR A 1167 66.09 52.51 6.05
N TYR A 1168 65.42 51.36 5.86
CA TYR A 1168 65.95 50.01 5.50
C TYR A 1168 64.76 49.02 5.56
N ARG A 1169 64.04 48.71 4.47
CA ARG A 1169 64.35 47.79 3.33
C ARG A 1169 64.25 46.29 3.69
N GLU A 1170 63.55 45.41 2.95
CA GLU A 1170 62.72 45.63 1.73
C GLU A 1170 61.78 44.44 1.41
N THR A 1171 60.62 44.73 0.77
CA THR A 1171 59.89 44.00 -0.34
C THR A 1171 59.74 42.46 -0.40
N SER A 1172 58.79 41.86 -1.15
CA SER A 1172 57.63 42.34 -1.96
C SER A 1172 56.56 41.23 -2.07
N MET A 1173 55.35 41.61 -2.49
CA MET A 1173 54.22 40.79 -2.97
C MET A 1173 54.57 39.45 -3.64
N GLY A 1174 53.79 38.41 -3.33
CA GLY A 1174 53.68 37.23 -4.20
C GLY A 1174 52.85 36.04 -3.66
N VAL A 1175 51.68 35.81 -4.27
CA VAL A 1175 51.15 34.47 -4.65
C VAL A 1175 50.57 33.53 -3.55
N LYS A 1176 49.59 32.71 -3.99
CA LYS A 1176 49.16 31.36 -3.53
C LYS A 1176 48.05 31.14 -2.49
N LEU A 1177 47.26 30.11 -2.81
CA LEU A 1177 46.45 29.27 -1.92
C LEU A 1177 47.37 28.37 -1.07
N ASN A 1178 46.84 27.75 0.01
CA ASN A 1178 46.73 26.28 0.04
C ASN A 1178 45.86 25.71 1.18
N PHE A 1179 45.48 24.44 0.99
CA PHE A 1179 44.86 23.55 1.98
C PHE A 1179 45.86 23.06 3.06
N ALA A 1180 45.33 22.52 4.17
CA ALA A 1180 45.65 21.29 4.95
C ALA A 1180 47.09 20.67 4.95
N TYR A 1181 47.47 19.64 5.74
CA TYR A 1181 46.74 18.67 6.60
C TYR A 1181 47.74 18.02 7.61
N GLN A 1182 47.22 17.42 8.70
CA GLN A 1182 47.68 16.18 9.37
C GLN A 1182 49.04 16.06 10.12
N ILE A 1183 48.93 15.76 11.42
CA ILE A 1183 49.43 14.56 12.15
C ILE A 1183 50.68 13.83 11.58
N CYS A 1184 51.74 13.70 12.39
CA CYS A 1184 52.34 12.40 12.79
C CYS A 1184 53.57 12.54 13.73
N SER A 1185 53.38 12.34 15.04
CA SER A 1185 54.32 11.76 16.04
C SER A 1185 53.61 11.65 17.38
#